data_AF-A0A5C5Y320-F1
#
_entry.id   AF-A0A5C5Y320-F1
#
_cell.length_a   1.000
_cell.length_b   1.000
_cell.length_c   1.000
_cell.angle_alpha   90.00
_cell.angle_beta   90.00
_cell.angle_gamma   90.00
#
_symmetry.space_group_name_H-M   'P 1'
#
loop_
_entity.id
_entity.type
_entity.pdbx_description
1 polymer ?
#
loop_
_entity_poly.entity_id
_entity_poly.type
_entity_poly.pdbx_seq_one_letter_code
_entity_poly.pdbx_strand_id
1 'polypeptide(L)'
;MQLLFPKPCPKFPAHVCFAIAVCCVMTLGGVLTAQSPFDAPGTDDAGFGDDFGDGGFGDMDFGGDDFGNPGFDDDQPDTTDGGQSGTDEDSDAPPPIADTPLVRQTLDLASRKPSTIPTAVKSMATIGQWAAVEQLLSNLDEPDDATLRQIAVEMGPALILRAGGREELSDASRDVLQKAQTALADQHRSDERLSAAIDDVLSDSIDRRLGGNRVLLRGGNASIQQIIGRMLEQPELASNRDLIALLRRLGNGGARSLIQHAIYGDASAQQVALTALAGLRSPWSDLLAASALHGQSTAQETRETAASLLARHGKGLPTKNATIAAIGKAIHMQSDRISRIIPGQDITTAWTLDPDTGVAAPVQTDALAAERRRATDLASILRRMADVPASLMRDAAIADAGYRVLVDPDFGDDDQIEAMLAAYPALSTAVGMNDFLDKAWDSGDFKAISAGLAIIGSGVIEVPSELLDSHTATPITLVRLASSSLPRIRYDAAMTIRKIDPGVAFAGRSQVDRTIAAMQKLSPGPVAILIETRPNVRAELETVLTQLGFQVRTVGTVAGALREIVAGGDIRFILSKTQLWDAQKTELADRVRRTSLGRRLPILFFVDDTTTPFDLDQLEYPRWPAITRVIARPYSTSGLIPVLQEIETRQPVVSLEAIDRELYRRWATESL
;
A
#
# COMPACT_ATOMS: atom_id res chain seq x y z
N MET A 1 0.21 -51.10 70.59
CA MET A 1 -0.05 -51.93 69.41
C MET A 1 0.88 -51.41 68.30
N GLN A 2 2.04 -51.99 67.96
CA GLN A 2 2.33 -53.42 67.68
C GLN A 2 1.29 -53.96 66.68
N LEU A 3 1.61 -54.43 65.46
CA LEU A 3 2.82 -55.05 64.89
C LEU A 3 3.06 -54.53 63.43
N LEU A 4 4.15 -54.74 62.67
CA LEU A 4 5.42 -55.50 62.85
C LEU A 4 6.62 -54.89 62.03
N PHE A 5 7.43 -55.72 61.36
CA PHE A 5 8.68 -55.50 60.57
C PHE A 5 8.69 -56.48 59.35
N PRO A 6 9.68 -56.58 58.39
CA PRO A 6 11.13 -56.20 58.39
C PRO A 6 11.64 -55.39 57.14
N LYS A 7 12.72 -54.56 57.21
CA LYS A 7 14.19 -54.79 57.00
C LYS A 7 14.63 -55.38 55.62
N PRO A 8 15.86 -55.11 55.09
CA PRO A 8 16.85 -54.02 55.32
C PRO A 8 17.52 -53.41 54.03
N CYS A 9 18.52 -52.53 54.25
CA CYS A 9 19.60 -52.00 53.37
C CYS A 9 20.12 -52.88 52.18
N PRO A 10 20.80 -52.31 51.12
CA PRO A 10 21.92 -51.35 51.27
C PRO A 10 22.13 -50.26 50.18
N LYS A 11 23.24 -49.50 50.37
CA LYS A 11 23.83 -48.44 49.53
C LYS A 11 24.43 -48.97 48.21
N PHE A 12 24.40 -48.19 47.11
CA PHE A 12 25.56 -47.73 46.29
C PHE A 12 25.07 -46.87 45.07
N PRO A 13 25.92 -46.24 44.19
CA PRO A 13 25.79 -44.80 43.96
C PRO A 13 25.61 -44.38 42.48
N ALA A 14 25.85 -43.08 42.24
CA ALA A 14 26.37 -42.47 40.99
C ALA A 14 25.39 -42.11 39.85
N HIS A 15 25.06 -40.81 39.84
CA HIS A 15 25.07 -39.90 38.68
C HIS A 15 24.02 -40.01 37.55
N VAL A 16 23.86 -38.83 36.91
CA VAL A 16 23.26 -38.54 35.59
C VAL A 16 21.73 -38.36 35.55
N CYS A 17 21.30 -37.42 34.70
CA CYS A 17 19.92 -37.08 34.29
C CYS A 17 19.02 -36.36 35.31
N PHE A 18 19.28 -35.05 35.47
CA PHE A 18 18.29 -34.07 35.92
C PHE A 18 17.34 -33.75 34.75
N ALA A 19 16.22 -34.45 34.62
CA ALA A 19 15.19 -34.17 33.62
C ALA A 19 13.80 -34.61 34.10
N ILE A 20 12.77 -33.80 33.79
CA ILE A 20 11.33 -34.07 33.96
C ILE A 20 10.85 -34.17 35.42
N ALA A 21 10.53 -33.01 36.01
CA ALA A 21 9.81 -32.92 37.30
C ALA A 21 8.96 -31.64 37.44
N VAL A 22 8.14 -31.29 36.44
CA VAL A 22 7.00 -30.36 36.62
C VAL A 22 5.77 -30.93 35.90
N CYS A 23 5.17 -31.95 36.52
CA CYS A 23 3.84 -32.43 36.18
C CYS A 23 3.12 -32.75 37.50
N CYS A 24 1.81 -32.48 37.57
CA CYS A 24 0.95 -32.71 38.74
C CYS A 24 1.19 -31.82 39.99
N VAL A 25 0.89 -30.52 39.87
CA VAL A 25 0.11 -29.81 40.89
C VAL A 25 -1.09 -29.15 40.22
N MET A 26 -2.13 -29.95 39.95
CA MET A 26 -3.49 -29.43 39.73
C MET A 26 -4.33 -29.78 40.94
N THR A 27 -4.98 -28.78 41.55
CA THR A 27 -6.45 -28.72 41.68
C THR A 27 -6.90 -27.46 42.43
N LEU A 28 -8.13 -27.00 42.11
CA LEU A 28 -8.97 -26.10 42.90
C LEU A 28 -8.54 -24.62 43.02
N GLY A 29 -8.76 -23.90 41.92
CA GLY A 29 -8.82 -22.43 41.87
C GLY A 29 -9.80 -21.96 40.80
N GLY A 30 -11.10 -22.23 40.99
CA GLY A 30 -12.15 -21.92 40.02
C GLY A 30 -12.44 -20.42 39.93
N VAL A 31 -11.66 -19.69 39.12
CA VAL A 31 -11.99 -18.32 38.73
C VAL A 31 -13.01 -18.36 37.59
N LEU A 32 -14.17 -17.74 37.81
CA LEU A 32 -15.12 -17.42 36.75
C LEU A 32 -14.47 -16.39 35.81
N THR A 33 -13.83 -16.85 34.75
CA THR A 33 -13.41 -15.98 33.65
C THR A 33 -14.66 -15.46 32.94
N ALA A 34 -14.98 -14.18 33.12
CA ALA A 34 -15.90 -13.50 32.23
C ALA A 34 -15.37 -13.62 30.80
N GLN A 35 -16.21 -14.10 29.87
CA GLN A 35 -15.88 -14.05 28.45
C GLN A 35 -15.56 -12.60 28.08
N SER A 36 -14.50 -12.37 27.30
CA SER A 36 -14.23 -11.02 26.81
C SER A 36 -15.45 -10.54 26.02
N PRO A 37 -15.90 -9.27 26.15
CA PRO A 37 -16.96 -8.75 25.30
C PRO A 37 -16.57 -8.84 23.80
N PHE A 38 -15.26 -8.83 23.51
CA PHE A 38 -14.68 -9.00 22.18
C PHE A 38 -14.53 -10.46 21.72
N ASP A 39 -14.72 -11.45 22.60
CA ASP A 39 -14.77 -12.87 22.21
C ASP A 39 -16.21 -13.23 21.79
N ALA A 40 -16.36 -13.86 20.63
CA ALA A 40 -17.65 -14.37 20.18
C ALA A 40 -18.10 -15.58 21.02
N PRO A 41 -19.41 -15.76 21.28
CA PRO A 41 -19.92 -17.00 21.86
C PRO A 41 -19.67 -18.14 20.86
N GLY A 42 -19.26 -19.32 21.38
CA GLY A 42 -18.63 -20.36 20.58
C GLY A 42 -19.49 -20.93 19.45
N THR A 43 -19.07 -20.62 18.22
CA THR A 43 -19.08 -21.51 17.06
C THR A 43 -17.76 -21.31 16.34
N ASP A 44 -17.01 -22.38 16.07
CA ASP A 44 -15.75 -22.35 15.32
C ASP A 44 -15.99 -22.11 13.82
N ASP A 45 -16.64 -20.99 13.47
CA ASP A 45 -16.88 -20.58 12.07
C ASP A 45 -17.26 -19.08 11.93
N ALA A 46 -16.68 -18.22 12.79
CA ALA A 46 -16.81 -16.76 12.70
C ALA A 46 -15.45 -16.08 12.95
N GLY A 47 -14.43 -16.57 12.25
CA GLY A 47 -13.12 -15.95 12.25
C GLY A 47 -13.11 -14.61 11.50
N PHE A 48 -12.10 -13.78 11.78
CA PHE A 48 -11.62 -12.76 10.84
C PHE A 48 -10.83 -13.42 9.68
N GLY A 49 -11.40 -14.47 9.07
CA GLY A 49 -10.69 -15.39 8.19
C GLY A 49 -11.28 -15.45 6.77
N ASP A 50 -10.40 -15.37 5.78
CA ASP A 50 -10.12 -16.47 4.85
C ASP A 50 -11.32 -17.17 4.17
N ASP A 51 -12.31 -16.43 3.68
CA ASP A 51 -13.28 -16.90 2.67
C ASP A 51 -12.79 -16.61 1.22
N PHE A 52 -11.47 -16.48 1.03
CA PHE A 52 -10.80 -16.41 -0.26
C PHE A 52 -9.87 -17.63 -0.45
N GLY A 53 -10.47 -18.81 -0.40
CA GLY A 53 -9.83 -20.06 -0.82
C GLY A 53 -10.28 -20.46 -2.22
N ASP A 54 -9.39 -20.25 -3.20
CA ASP A 54 -9.32 -20.97 -4.49
C ASP A 54 -10.67 -21.44 -5.10
N GLY A 55 -11.44 -20.49 -5.63
CA GLY A 55 -12.72 -20.73 -6.29
C GLY A 55 -13.03 -19.63 -7.30
N GLY A 56 -12.57 -19.81 -8.54
CA GLY A 56 -12.63 -18.77 -9.57
C GLY A 56 -14.03 -18.36 -10.03
N PHE A 57 -14.65 -17.40 -9.34
CA PHE A 57 -15.63 -16.45 -9.87
C PHE A 57 -15.40 -15.12 -9.15
N GLY A 58 -14.83 -14.13 -9.87
CA GLY A 58 -14.34 -12.91 -9.26
C GLY A 58 -15.43 -12.00 -8.67
N ASP A 59 -15.05 -11.24 -7.65
CA ASP A 59 -15.77 -10.05 -7.19
C ASP A 59 -16.05 -9.14 -8.39
N MET A 60 -17.33 -9.02 -8.77
CA MET A 60 -17.77 -7.90 -9.59
C MET A 60 -18.27 -6.80 -8.66
N ASP A 61 -17.36 -5.92 -8.24
CA ASP A 61 -17.72 -4.66 -7.61
C ASP A 61 -18.45 -3.78 -8.65
N PHE A 62 -19.78 -3.80 -8.62
CA PHE A 62 -20.63 -3.00 -9.50
C PHE A 62 -20.80 -1.55 -9.01
N GLY A 63 -19.90 -1.04 -8.14
CA GLY A 63 -20.14 0.17 -7.34
C GLY A 63 -18.96 1.10 -7.06
N GLY A 64 -17.90 1.16 -7.86
CA GLY A 64 -16.86 2.19 -7.64
C GLY A 64 -15.76 2.33 -8.70
N ASP A 65 -15.74 3.49 -9.37
CA ASP A 65 -14.55 4.20 -9.91
C ASP A 65 -13.51 3.44 -10.81
N ASP A 66 -13.84 2.28 -11.37
CA ASP A 66 -12.94 1.49 -12.25
C ASP A 66 -12.79 2.03 -13.70
N PHE A 67 -13.08 3.32 -13.90
CA PHE A 67 -12.81 4.04 -15.16
C PHE A 67 -11.53 4.88 -15.03
N GLY A 68 -10.44 4.22 -14.64
CA GLY A 68 -9.10 4.76 -14.78
C GLY A 68 -8.79 5.01 -16.27
N ASN A 69 -8.26 6.19 -16.56
CA ASN A 69 -7.85 6.60 -17.90
C ASN A 69 -6.87 5.57 -18.50
N PRO A 70 -7.22 4.83 -19.59
CA PRO A 70 -6.24 4.00 -20.26
C PRO A 70 -5.19 4.91 -20.88
N GLY A 71 -3.94 4.76 -20.45
CA GLY A 71 -2.81 5.35 -21.15
C GLY A 71 -2.78 4.77 -22.56
N PHE A 72 -2.98 5.62 -23.56
CA PHE A 72 -2.65 5.29 -24.94
C PHE A 72 -1.13 5.38 -25.08
N ASP A 73 -0.45 4.29 -24.71
CA ASP A 73 0.98 4.10 -24.97
C ASP A 73 1.18 3.76 -26.45
N ASP A 74 1.32 4.81 -27.27
CA ASP A 74 1.84 4.71 -28.64
C ASP A 74 3.32 4.32 -28.60
N ASP A 75 3.63 3.02 -28.63
CA ASP A 75 4.94 2.50 -29.04
C ASP A 75 4.88 0.99 -29.35
N GLN A 76 4.44 0.64 -30.57
CA GLN A 76 4.67 -0.69 -31.14
C GLN A 76 5.73 -0.60 -32.25
N PRO A 77 6.86 -1.31 -32.15
CA PRO A 77 8.00 -1.08 -33.03
C PRO A 77 7.79 -1.63 -34.45
N ASP A 78 8.06 -0.75 -35.42
CA ASP A 78 8.07 -1.02 -36.85
C ASP A 78 9.08 -2.13 -37.21
N THR A 79 8.58 -3.23 -37.77
CA THR A 79 9.42 -4.32 -38.30
C THR A 79 9.72 -4.08 -39.77
N THR A 80 10.84 -3.41 -40.05
CA THR A 80 11.38 -3.30 -41.41
C THR A 80 11.77 -4.68 -41.95
N ASP A 81 11.05 -5.17 -42.97
CA ASP A 81 11.60 -6.11 -43.95
C ASP A 81 11.61 -5.47 -45.35
N GLY A 82 12.67 -5.78 -46.10
CA GLY A 82 13.11 -4.97 -47.24
C GLY A 82 12.51 -5.36 -48.59
N GLY A 83 11.50 -4.60 -49.01
CA GLY A 83 11.42 -4.11 -50.39
C GLY A 83 10.58 -4.89 -51.41
N GLN A 84 9.55 -4.20 -51.93
CA GLN A 84 9.46 -3.91 -53.37
C GLN A 84 8.57 -2.68 -53.61
N SER A 85 8.86 -1.91 -54.65
CA SER A 85 8.14 -0.67 -54.97
C SER A 85 6.69 -0.91 -55.38
N GLY A 86 5.77 -0.32 -54.62
CA GLY A 86 4.42 0.04 -55.05
C GLY A 86 4.13 1.44 -54.53
N THR A 87 4.06 2.43 -55.43
CA THR A 87 3.51 3.75 -55.08
C THR A 87 2.00 3.67 -55.17
N ASP A 88 1.36 3.25 -54.09
CA ASP A 88 -0.05 3.52 -53.86
C ASP A 88 -0.12 4.73 -52.93
N GLU A 89 -0.94 5.71 -53.30
CA GLU A 89 -1.16 6.93 -52.52
C GLU A 89 -1.94 6.56 -51.25
N ASP A 90 -1.45 6.98 -50.08
CA ASP A 90 -2.21 6.91 -48.83
C ASP A 90 -3.51 7.70 -49.00
N SER A 91 -4.61 6.98 -49.24
CA SER A 91 -5.93 7.55 -49.14
C SER A 91 -6.35 7.51 -47.67
N ASP A 92 -6.11 8.63 -46.96
CA ASP A 92 -6.78 9.00 -45.69
C ASP A 92 -8.31 9.22 -45.87
N ALA A 93 -8.93 8.46 -46.78
CA ALA A 93 -10.35 8.42 -46.98
C ALA A 93 -10.95 7.51 -45.90
N PRO A 94 -11.78 8.02 -44.98
CA PRO A 94 -12.41 7.18 -43.96
C PRO A 94 -13.21 6.06 -44.62
N PRO A 95 -13.26 4.86 -44.02
CA PRO A 95 -13.87 3.68 -44.63
C PRO A 95 -15.33 3.97 -45.05
N PRO A 96 -15.74 3.56 -46.27
CA PRO A 96 -17.00 3.99 -46.84
C PRO A 96 -18.19 3.54 -45.99
N ILE A 97 -19.00 4.51 -45.56
CA ILE A 97 -20.23 4.28 -44.80
C ILE A 97 -21.11 3.28 -45.54
N ALA A 98 -21.55 2.20 -44.88
CA ALA A 98 -22.30 1.15 -45.56
C ALA A 98 -23.65 1.68 -46.04
N ASP A 99 -23.87 1.59 -47.35
CA ASP A 99 -24.98 2.25 -48.05
C ASP A 99 -26.33 1.57 -47.86
N THR A 100 -26.80 1.54 -46.61
CA THR A 100 -28.08 0.96 -46.24
C THR A 100 -29.16 2.04 -46.09
N PRO A 101 -30.43 1.76 -46.46
CA PRO A 101 -31.52 2.72 -46.29
C PRO A 101 -31.69 3.22 -44.85
N LEU A 102 -31.39 2.37 -43.87
CA LEU A 102 -31.46 2.69 -42.44
C LEU A 102 -30.41 3.74 -42.05
N VAL A 103 -29.15 3.55 -42.44
CA VAL A 103 -28.05 4.51 -42.16
C VAL A 103 -28.38 5.86 -42.79
N ARG A 104 -28.77 5.89 -44.07
CA ARG A 104 -29.20 7.13 -44.76
C ARG A 104 -30.34 7.85 -44.02
N GLN A 105 -31.38 7.12 -43.61
CA GLN A 105 -32.53 7.70 -42.91
C GLN A 105 -32.13 8.24 -41.53
N THR A 106 -31.25 7.55 -40.80
CA THR A 106 -30.78 8.01 -39.48
C THR A 106 -29.90 9.26 -39.59
N LEU A 107 -29.01 9.34 -40.58
CA LEU A 107 -28.19 10.53 -40.85
C LEU A 107 -29.04 11.73 -41.31
N ASP A 108 -30.02 11.53 -42.19
CA ASP A 108 -30.96 12.58 -42.65
C ASP A 108 -31.90 13.08 -41.53
N LEU A 109 -32.24 12.24 -40.55
CA LEU A 109 -32.98 12.67 -39.37
C LEU A 109 -32.09 13.47 -38.40
N ALA A 110 -30.85 13.03 -38.18
CA ALA A 110 -29.88 13.70 -37.31
C ALA A 110 -29.54 15.11 -37.82
N SER A 111 -29.26 15.26 -39.12
CA SER A 111 -28.92 16.54 -39.74
C SER A 111 -30.08 17.55 -39.71
N ARG A 112 -31.33 17.09 -39.78
CA ARG A 112 -32.53 17.95 -39.69
C ARG A 112 -32.92 18.31 -38.27
N LYS A 113 -32.52 17.52 -37.27
CA LYS A 113 -32.91 17.70 -35.87
C LYS A 113 -31.76 17.32 -34.93
N PRO A 114 -30.90 18.28 -34.53
CA PRO A 114 -29.72 18.02 -33.69
C PRO A 114 -30.03 17.27 -32.38
N SER A 115 -31.22 17.49 -31.79
CA SER A 115 -31.66 16.75 -30.60
C SER A 115 -31.87 15.23 -30.80
N THR A 116 -31.63 14.70 -32.01
CA THR A 116 -31.68 13.26 -32.32
C THR A 116 -30.30 12.66 -32.54
N ILE A 117 -29.24 13.46 -32.56
CA ILE A 117 -27.84 13.00 -32.69
C ILE A 117 -27.48 11.95 -31.63
N PRO A 118 -27.82 12.09 -30.32
CA PRO A 118 -27.53 11.06 -29.32
C PRO A 118 -28.13 9.68 -29.65
N THR A 119 -29.39 9.66 -30.11
CA THR A 119 -30.08 8.43 -30.51
C THR A 119 -29.49 7.87 -31.82
N ALA A 120 -29.13 8.74 -32.77
CA ALA A 120 -28.49 8.35 -34.02
C ALA A 120 -27.11 7.71 -33.78
N VAL A 121 -26.26 8.33 -32.96
CA VAL A 121 -24.94 7.82 -32.55
C VAL A 121 -25.07 6.44 -31.91
N LYS A 122 -25.97 6.28 -30.93
CA LYS A 122 -26.29 4.97 -30.31
C LYS A 122 -26.70 3.94 -31.37
N SER A 123 -27.64 4.28 -32.26
CA SER A 123 -28.12 3.36 -33.29
C SER A 123 -27.00 2.92 -34.23
N MET A 124 -26.16 3.84 -34.71
CA MET A 124 -25.03 3.53 -35.59
C MET A 124 -23.96 2.67 -34.87
N ALA A 125 -23.60 3.03 -33.63
CA ALA A 125 -22.67 2.24 -32.81
C ALA A 125 -23.20 0.82 -32.50
N THR A 126 -24.50 0.67 -32.30
CA THR A 126 -25.14 -0.64 -32.05
C THR A 126 -25.06 -1.57 -33.26
N ILE A 127 -25.19 -1.03 -34.48
CA ILE A 127 -25.06 -1.80 -35.73
C ILE A 127 -23.61 -1.84 -36.27
N GLY A 128 -22.63 -1.33 -35.52
CA GLY A 128 -21.21 -1.35 -35.89
C GLY A 128 -20.82 -0.42 -37.04
N GLN A 129 -21.61 0.62 -37.32
CA GLN A 129 -21.35 1.58 -38.40
C GLN A 129 -20.50 2.76 -37.88
N TRP A 130 -19.23 2.49 -37.56
CA TRP A 130 -18.36 3.46 -36.89
C TRP A 130 -18.03 4.70 -37.75
N ALA A 131 -17.87 4.56 -39.06
CA ALA A 131 -17.74 5.72 -39.95
C ALA A 131 -18.97 6.66 -39.94
N ALA A 132 -20.18 6.13 -39.67
CA ALA A 132 -21.37 6.96 -39.47
C ALA A 132 -21.45 7.56 -38.07
N VAL A 133 -20.81 6.93 -37.06
CA VAL A 133 -20.59 7.53 -35.74
C VAL A 133 -19.60 8.69 -35.84
N GLU A 134 -18.48 8.52 -36.53
CA GLU A 134 -17.52 9.59 -36.83
C GLU A 134 -18.21 10.78 -37.50
N GLN A 135 -19.00 10.54 -38.55
CA GLN A 135 -19.74 11.61 -39.21
C GLN A 135 -20.72 12.32 -38.27
N LEU A 136 -21.36 11.61 -37.33
CA LEU A 136 -22.31 12.23 -36.39
C LEU A 136 -21.61 13.03 -35.28
N LEU A 137 -20.44 12.58 -34.82
CA LEU A 137 -19.67 13.25 -33.77
C LEU A 137 -18.88 14.44 -34.30
N SER A 138 -18.25 14.33 -35.47
CA SER A 138 -17.53 15.43 -36.15
C SER A 138 -18.43 16.59 -36.57
N ASN A 139 -19.76 16.38 -36.69
CA ASN A 139 -20.74 17.45 -36.92
C ASN A 139 -21.18 18.17 -35.63
N LEU A 140 -20.64 17.81 -34.45
CA LEU A 140 -20.86 18.52 -33.20
C LEU A 140 -19.74 19.53 -32.97
N ASP A 141 -19.89 20.74 -33.50
CA ASP A 141 -19.10 21.90 -33.06
C ASP A 141 -19.41 22.19 -31.58
N GLU A 142 -18.40 22.04 -30.71
CA GLU A 142 -18.44 22.32 -29.26
C GLU A 142 -19.77 21.96 -28.56
N PRO A 143 -20.14 20.66 -28.48
CA PRO A 143 -21.43 20.23 -27.94
C PRO A 143 -21.58 20.63 -26.46
N ASP A 144 -22.75 21.15 -26.12
CA ASP A 144 -23.08 21.52 -24.74
C ASP A 144 -23.17 20.30 -23.81
N ASP A 145 -22.99 20.52 -22.51
CA ASP A 145 -23.07 19.44 -21.52
C ASP A 145 -24.40 18.66 -21.58
N ALA A 146 -25.49 19.29 -22.01
CA ALA A 146 -26.78 18.62 -22.15
C ALA A 146 -26.75 17.57 -23.27
N THR A 147 -26.20 17.93 -24.44
CA THR A 147 -25.99 17.02 -25.57
C THR A 147 -24.98 15.93 -25.20
N LEU A 148 -23.83 16.30 -24.61
CA LEU A 148 -22.81 15.36 -24.13
C LEU A 148 -23.39 14.31 -23.16
N ARG A 149 -24.13 14.74 -22.14
CA ARG A 149 -24.82 13.82 -21.21
C ARG A 149 -25.82 12.92 -21.93
N GLN A 150 -26.58 13.45 -22.89
CA GLN A 150 -27.56 12.64 -23.61
C GLN A 150 -26.89 11.59 -24.51
N ILE A 151 -25.75 11.90 -25.14
CA ILE A 151 -24.92 10.92 -25.87
C ILE A 151 -24.50 9.79 -24.92
N ALA A 152 -23.95 10.13 -23.75
CA ALA A 152 -23.48 9.12 -22.80
C ALA A 152 -24.61 8.26 -22.21
N VAL A 153 -25.78 8.83 -21.91
CA VAL A 153 -26.97 8.09 -21.44
C VAL A 153 -27.51 7.17 -22.54
N GLU A 154 -27.54 7.61 -23.79
CA GLU A 154 -28.08 6.81 -24.89
C GLU A 154 -27.13 5.68 -25.29
N MET A 155 -25.82 5.94 -25.44
CA MET A 155 -24.85 4.90 -25.76
C MET A 155 -24.64 3.91 -24.59
N GLY A 156 -24.53 4.43 -23.36
CA GLY A 156 -24.09 3.67 -22.20
C GLY A 156 -22.60 3.29 -22.25
N PRO A 157 -22.01 2.91 -21.10
CA PRO A 157 -20.56 2.76 -20.96
C PRO A 157 -19.98 1.70 -21.90
N ALA A 158 -20.68 0.59 -22.12
CA ALA A 158 -20.19 -0.52 -22.95
C ALA A 158 -20.03 -0.18 -24.44
N LEU A 159 -20.87 0.71 -25.00
CA LEU A 159 -20.70 1.17 -26.38
C LEU A 159 -19.61 2.23 -26.50
N ILE A 160 -19.42 3.08 -25.49
CA ILE A 160 -18.35 4.08 -25.49
C ILE A 160 -16.98 3.42 -25.31
N LEU A 161 -16.85 2.45 -24.39
CA LEU A 161 -15.63 1.66 -24.25
C LEU A 161 -15.27 0.94 -25.55
N ARG A 162 -16.28 0.37 -26.25
CA ARG A 162 -16.09 -0.25 -27.57
C ARG A 162 -15.67 0.75 -28.65
N ALA A 163 -16.07 2.01 -28.54
CA ALA A 163 -15.70 3.08 -29.46
C ALA A 163 -14.23 3.52 -29.27
N GLY A 164 -13.72 3.54 -28.03
CA GLY A 164 -12.35 3.98 -27.74
C GLY A 164 -11.27 3.17 -28.49
N GLY A 165 -11.50 1.88 -28.74
CA GLY A 165 -10.60 1.01 -29.52
C GLY A 165 -10.97 0.87 -31.00
N ARG A 166 -11.48 1.92 -31.65
CA ARG A 166 -11.87 1.91 -33.08
C ARG A 166 -10.97 2.80 -33.91
N GLU A 167 -10.31 2.22 -34.90
CA GLU A 167 -9.53 2.93 -35.93
C GLU A 167 -10.40 3.87 -36.76
N GLU A 168 -11.69 3.55 -36.92
CA GLU A 168 -12.63 4.35 -37.73
C GLU A 168 -13.12 5.65 -37.06
N LEU A 169 -12.66 5.94 -35.83
CA LEU A 169 -12.98 7.16 -35.09
C LEU A 169 -11.73 8.03 -34.89
N SER A 170 -11.86 9.33 -35.14
CA SER A 170 -10.80 10.31 -34.90
C SER A 170 -10.58 10.58 -33.41
N ASP A 171 -9.40 11.08 -33.04
CA ASP A 171 -9.12 11.49 -31.65
C ASP A 171 -10.08 12.57 -31.15
N ALA A 172 -10.54 13.46 -32.03
CA ALA A 172 -11.57 14.44 -31.71
C ALA A 172 -12.91 13.78 -31.34
N SER A 173 -13.35 12.76 -32.09
CA SER A 173 -14.53 11.97 -31.74
C SER A 173 -14.36 11.17 -30.45
N ARG A 174 -13.16 10.61 -30.19
CA ARG A 174 -12.84 9.91 -28.94
C ARG A 174 -12.89 10.88 -27.75
N ASP A 175 -12.34 12.08 -27.88
CA ASP A 175 -12.41 13.16 -26.88
C ASP A 175 -13.85 13.64 -26.63
N VAL A 176 -14.68 13.80 -27.67
CA VAL A 176 -16.12 14.11 -27.49
C VAL A 176 -16.83 13.00 -26.70
N LEU A 177 -16.51 11.73 -26.94
CA LEU A 177 -17.07 10.61 -26.18
C LEU A 177 -16.55 10.54 -24.73
N GLN A 178 -15.28 10.91 -24.50
CA GLN A 178 -14.71 11.03 -23.15
C GLN A 178 -15.37 12.18 -22.37
N LYS A 179 -15.50 13.36 -22.99
CA LYS A 179 -16.27 14.50 -22.45
C LYS A 179 -17.72 14.15 -22.15
N ALA A 180 -18.34 13.32 -22.99
CA ALA A 180 -19.69 12.80 -22.75
C ALA A 180 -19.77 11.94 -21.47
N GLN A 181 -18.79 11.06 -21.23
CA GLN A 181 -18.69 10.30 -19.98
C GLN A 181 -18.49 11.22 -18.77
N THR A 182 -17.56 12.16 -18.85
CA THR A 182 -17.27 13.13 -17.77
C THR A 182 -18.51 13.96 -17.42
N ALA A 183 -19.18 14.57 -18.41
CA ALA A 183 -20.38 15.36 -18.17
C ALA A 183 -21.54 14.55 -17.54
N LEU A 184 -21.62 13.25 -17.83
CA LEU A 184 -22.58 12.35 -17.18
C LEU A 184 -22.18 12.01 -15.73
N ALA A 185 -20.90 11.73 -15.50
CA ALA A 185 -20.36 11.50 -14.15
C ALA A 185 -20.59 12.74 -13.26
N ASP A 186 -20.33 13.94 -13.77
CA ASP A 186 -20.52 15.20 -13.05
C ASP A 186 -21.99 15.46 -12.72
N GLN A 187 -22.92 15.15 -13.65
CA GLN A 187 -24.35 15.18 -13.34
C GLN A 187 -24.73 14.17 -12.26
N HIS A 188 -24.09 13.00 -12.22
CA HIS A 188 -24.35 11.98 -11.18
C HIS A 188 -23.71 12.34 -9.84
N ARG A 189 -22.66 13.17 -9.83
CA ARG A 189 -21.95 13.66 -8.64
C ARG A 189 -22.43 15.04 -8.14
N SER A 190 -23.29 15.72 -8.89
CA SER A 190 -23.83 17.06 -8.58
C SER A 190 -24.49 17.16 -7.19
N ASP A 191 -23.95 18.03 -6.34
CA ASP A 191 -24.40 18.23 -4.95
C ASP A 191 -25.90 18.51 -4.84
N GLU A 192 -26.43 19.51 -5.55
CA GLU A 192 -27.87 19.85 -5.53
C GLU A 192 -28.76 18.64 -5.82
N ARG A 193 -28.35 17.81 -6.79
CA ARG A 193 -29.07 16.61 -7.20
C ARG A 193 -29.02 15.53 -6.12
N LEU A 194 -27.87 15.36 -5.47
CA LEU A 194 -27.67 14.38 -4.41
C LEU A 194 -28.39 14.79 -3.12
N SER A 195 -28.35 16.08 -2.73
CA SER A 195 -29.11 16.60 -1.60
C SER A 195 -30.61 16.42 -1.79
N ALA A 196 -31.15 16.78 -2.97
CA ALA A 196 -32.56 16.55 -3.29
C ALA A 196 -32.94 15.05 -3.26
N ALA A 197 -32.03 14.17 -3.69
CA ALA A 197 -32.23 12.72 -3.63
C ALA A 197 -32.22 12.17 -2.20
N ILE A 198 -31.51 12.79 -1.25
CA ILE A 198 -31.55 12.45 0.18
C ILE A 198 -32.93 12.82 0.75
N ASP A 199 -33.42 14.03 0.48
CA ASP A 199 -34.76 14.46 0.91
C ASP A 199 -35.87 13.56 0.31
N ASP A 200 -35.71 13.09 -0.94
CA ASP A 200 -36.59 12.09 -1.56
C ASP A 200 -36.54 10.70 -0.87
N VAL A 201 -35.37 10.26 -0.39
CA VAL A 201 -35.22 9.02 0.41
C VAL A 201 -35.86 9.16 1.80
N LEU A 202 -35.87 10.37 2.37
CA LEU A 202 -36.54 10.67 3.64
C LEU A 202 -38.06 10.88 3.51
N SER A 203 -38.60 10.90 2.28
CA SER A 203 -40.03 11.10 2.03
C SER A 203 -40.90 9.89 2.41
N ASP A 204 -42.14 10.13 2.83
CA ASP A 204 -43.15 9.07 3.01
C ASP A 204 -43.55 8.37 1.70
N SER A 205 -43.36 9.03 0.55
CA SER A 205 -43.74 8.51 -0.78
C SER A 205 -42.78 7.42 -1.26
N ILE A 206 -43.33 6.21 -1.49
CA ILE A 206 -42.57 5.05 -2.00
C ILE A 206 -41.86 5.36 -3.32
N ASP A 207 -42.53 6.05 -4.24
CA ASP A 207 -41.97 6.37 -5.57
C ASP A 207 -40.82 7.38 -5.47
N ARG A 208 -40.93 8.39 -4.60
CA ARG A 208 -39.83 9.33 -4.31
C ARG A 208 -38.66 8.61 -3.67
N ARG A 209 -38.89 7.78 -2.64
CA ARG A 209 -37.82 6.98 -2.02
C ARG A 209 -37.11 6.09 -3.03
N LEU A 210 -37.84 5.44 -3.95
CA LEU A 210 -37.25 4.60 -4.99
C LEU A 210 -36.46 5.45 -6.01
N GLY A 211 -36.96 6.64 -6.35
CA GLY A 211 -36.26 7.64 -7.17
C GLY A 211 -34.94 8.10 -6.55
N GLY A 212 -35.00 8.65 -5.34
CA GLY A 212 -33.82 9.11 -4.59
C GLY A 212 -32.78 8.01 -4.39
N ASN A 213 -33.20 6.79 -4.00
CA ASN A 213 -32.29 5.64 -3.91
C ASN A 213 -31.58 5.35 -5.24
N ARG A 214 -32.27 5.41 -6.39
CA ARG A 214 -31.64 5.20 -7.71
C ARG A 214 -30.69 6.32 -8.10
N VAL A 215 -30.95 7.56 -7.69
CA VAL A 215 -30.04 8.69 -7.93
C VAL A 215 -28.78 8.54 -7.08
N LEU A 216 -28.93 8.27 -5.77
CA LEU A 216 -27.81 8.11 -4.85
C LEU A 216 -26.95 6.88 -5.20
N LEU A 217 -27.54 5.76 -5.61
CA LEU A 217 -26.76 4.61 -6.09
C LEU A 217 -25.94 4.91 -7.36
N ARG A 218 -26.31 5.91 -8.16
CA ARG A 218 -25.53 6.35 -9.34
C ARG A 218 -24.42 7.35 -9.04
N GLY A 219 -24.54 8.11 -7.93
CA GLY A 219 -23.50 9.05 -7.50
C GLY A 219 -22.32 8.39 -6.77
N GLY A 220 -22.44 7.12 -6.36
CA GLY A 220 -21.35 6.33 -5.78
C GLY A 220 -20.73 6.99 -4.55
N ASN A 221 -19.41 7.23 -4.60
CA ASN A 221 -18.65 7.86 -3.52
C ASN A 221 -19.12 9.31 -3.21
N ALA A 222 -19.58 10.10 -4.20
CA ALA A 222 -20.13 11.43 -3.94
C ALA A 222 -21.42 11.36 -3.11
N SER A 223 -22.25 10.35 -3.35
CA SER A 223 -23.46 10.11 -2.53
C SER A 223 -23.12 9.75 -1.08
N ILE A 224 -22.03 9.00 -0.84
CA ILE A 224 -21.56 8.73 0.53
C ILE A 224 -21.19 10.03 1.24
N GLN A 225 -20.41 10.90 0.58
CA GLN A 225 -19.99 12.19 1.12
C GLN A 225 -21.22 13.07 1.45
N GLN A 226 -22.18 13.18 0.53
CA GLN A 226 -23.40 13.97 0.72
C GLN A 226 -24.33 13.40 1.82
N ILE A 227 -24.51 12.08 1.89
CA ILE A 227 -25.31 11.45 2.96
C ILE A 227 -24.67 11.71 4.33
N ILE A 228 -23.35 11.59 4.44
CA ILE A 228 -22.63 11.77 5.70
C ILE A 228 -22.59 13.25 6.11
N GLY A 229 -22.32 14.17 5.18
CA GLY A 229 -22.45 15.62 5.43
C GLY A 229 -23.83 15.98 5.98
N ARG A 230 -24.89 15.44 5.38
CA ARG A 230 -26.27 15.64 5.86
C ARG A 230 -26.55 15.02 7.24
N MET A 231 -25.91 13.90 7.59
CA MET A 231 -25.96 13.34 8.94
C MET A 231 -25.20 14.16 9.98
N LEU A 232 -24.13 14.87 9.58
CA LEU A 232 -23.39 15.78 10.45
C LEU A 232 -24.18 17.07 10.70
N GLU A 233 -24.89 17.59 9.68
CA GLU A 233 -25.83 18.71 9.81
C GLU A 233 -27.05 18.37 10.69
N GLN A 234 -27.58 17.15 10.56
CA GLN A 234 -28.81 16.69 11.20
C GLN A 234 -28.56 15.36 11.94
N PRO A 235 -28.04 15.39 13.18
CA PRO A 235 -27.61 14.21 13.93
C PRO A 235 -28.68 13.11 14.10
N GLU A 236 -29.96 13.46 14.08
CA GLU A 236 -31.08 12.52 14.10
C GLU A 236 -31.07 11.54 12.92
N LEU A 237 -30.51 11.95 11.77
CA LEU A 237 -30.39 11.12 10.58
C LEU A 237 -29.35 10.00 10.73
N ALA A 238 -28.42 10.10 11.70
CA ALA A 238 -27.43 9.06 11.99
C ALA A 238 -28.07 7.70 12.39
N SER A 239 -29.32 7.74 12.89
CA SER A 239 -30.11 6.55 13.23
C SER A 239 -31.14 6.16 12.16
N ASN A 240 -31.21 6.89 11.04
CA ASN A 240 -32.19 6.63 9.98
C ASN A 240 -31.89 5.31 9.26
N ARG A 241 -32.83 4.37 9.29
CA ARG A 241 -32.64 3.01 8.75
C ARG A 241 -32.44 2.97 7.24
N ASP A 242 -33.08 3.87 6.49
CA ASP A 242 -33.04 3.86 5.03
C ASP A 242 -31.72 4.44 4.53
N LEU A 243 -31.24 5.54 5.11
CA LEU A 243 -29.90 6.09 4.81
C LEU A 243 -28.79 5.11 5.20
N ILE A 244 -28.90 4.45 6.35
CA ILE A 244 -27.93 3.42 6.78
C ILE A 244 -27.97 2.17 5.88
N ALA A 245 -29.16 1.77 5.40
CA ALA A 245 -29.29 0.67 4.43
C ALA A 245 -28.70 1.05 3.06
N LEU A 246 -28.82 2.32 2.66
CA LEU A 246 -28.23 2.86 1.43
C LEU A 246 -26.70 2.95 1.52
N LEU A 247 -26.15 3.48 2.62
CA LEU A 247 -24.69 3.48 2.86
C LEU A 247 -24.10 2.07 2.82
N ARG A 248 -24.81 1.05 3.32
CA ARG A 248 -24.40 -0.37 3.20
C ARG A 248 -24.44 -0.88 1.75
N ARG A 249 -25.36 -0.39 0.91
CA ARG A 249 -25.45 -0.74 -0.52
C ARG A 249 -24.40 -0.03 -1.38
N LEU A 250 -23.91 1.12 -0.93
CA LEU A 250 -22.77 1.85 -1.51
C LEU A 250 -21.40 1.25 -1.07
N GLY A 251 -21.40 0.02 -0.55
CA GLY A 251 -20.20 -0.71 -0.18
C GLY A 251 -19.49 -0.20 1.08
N ASN A 252 -18.17 -0.37 1.12
CA ASN A 252 -17.37 -0.11 2.33
C ASN A 252 -17.02 1.38 2.55
N GLY A 253 -17.24 2.24 1.55
CA GLY A 253 -16.87 3.66 1.62
C GLY A 253 -17.59 4.41 2.75
N GLY A 254 -18.89 4.15 2.95
CA GLY A 254 -19.66 4.75 4.04
C GLY A 254 -19.09 4.44 5.43
N ALA A 255 -18.67 3.20 5.67
CA ALA A 255 -18.01 2.83 6.92
C ALA A 255 -16.61 3.47 7.04
N ARG A 256 -15.80 3.48 5.97
CA ARG A 256 -14.46 4.10 5.96
C ARG A 256 -14.52 5.61 6.25
N SER A 257 -15.48 6.31 5.64
CA SER A 257 -15.75 7.74 5.85
C SER A 257 -16.16 8.05 7.29
N LEU A 258 -17.14 7.32 7.84
CA LEU A 258 -17.56 7.48 9.25
C LEU A 258 -16.45 7.13 10.25
N ILE A 259 -15.54 6.20 9.94
CA ILE A 259 -14.36 5.94 10.79
C ILE A 259 -13.47 7.19 10.89
N GLN A 260 -13.27 7.95 9.80
CA GLN A 260 -12.50 9.21 9.88
C GLN A 260 -13.19 10.24 10.77
N HIS A 261 -14.52 10.37 10.75
CA HIS A 261 -15.24 11.26 11.67
C HIS A 261 -15.21 10.77 13.13
N ALA A 262 -15.31 9.47 13.37
CA ALA A 262 -15.18 8.88 14.71
C ALA A 262 -13.79 9.07 15.32
N ILE A 263 -12.74 9.21 14.49
CA ILE A 263 -11.37 9.45 14.95
C ILE A 263 -11.06 10.95 14.97
N TYR A 264 -11.17 11.66 13.85
CA TYR A 264 -10.65 13.03 13.70
C TYR A 264 -11.71 14.14 13.81
N GLY A 265 -13.01 13.80 13.76
CA GLY A 265 -14.09 14.77 13.92
C GLY A 265 -14.17 15.35 15.34
N ASP A 266 -14.95 16.44 15.48
CA ASP A 266 -15.29 17.02 16.78
C ASP A 266 -16.23 16.13 17.62
N ALA A 267 -16.62 16.59 18.80
CA ALA A 267 -17.49 15.83 19.71
C ALA A 267 -18.86 15.45 19.10
N SER A 268 -19.42 16.31 18.24
CA SER A 268 -20.72 16.08 17.57
C SER A 268 -20.55 15.08 16.43
N ALA A 269 -19.55 15.31 15.56
CA ALA A 269 -19.20 14.42 14.46
C ALA A 269 -18.85 13.01 14.95
N GLN A 270 -18.17 12.88 16.09
CA GLN A 270 -17.90 11.59 16.74
C GLN A 270 -19.18 10.88 17.19
N GLN A 271 -20.16 11.59 17.78
CA GLN A 271 -21.43 10.98 18.21
C GLN A 271 -22.25 10.47 17.02
N VAL A 272 -22.36 11.29 15.96
CA VAL A 272 -23.00 10.94 14.68
C VAL A 272 -22.33 9.71 14.09
N ALA A 273 -20.99 9.72 13.99
CA ALA A 273 -20.21 8.65 13.41
C ALA A 273 -20.35 7.32 14.16
N LEU A 274 -20.22 7.33 15.50
CA LEU A 274 -20.40 6.13 16.32
C LEU A 274 -21.81 5.54 16.19
N THR A 275 -22.83 6.40 16.16
CA THR A 275 -24.23 6.00 16.00
C THR A 275 -24.48 5.36 14.63
N ALA A 276 -24.00 5.99 13.56
CA ALA A 276 -24.13 5.48 12.20
C ALA A 276 -23.31 4.19 11.98
N LEU A 277 -22.09 4.09 12.52
CA LEU A 277 -21.27 2.87 12.46
C LEU A 277 -21.94 1.67 13.16
N ALA A 278 -22.58 1.90 14.30
CA ALA A 278 -23.37 0.86 14.99
C ALA A 278 -24.61 0.46 14.18
N GLY A 279 -25.28 1.41 13.53
CA GLY A 279 -26.39 1.15 12.59
C GLY A 279 -25.97 0.34 11.36
N LEU A 280 -24.78 0.65 10.81
CA LEU A 280 -24.16 -0.11 9.73
C LEU A 280 -23.76 -1.53 10.15
N ARG A 281 -23.50 -1.74 11.45
CA ARG A 281 -22.84 -2.94 12.01
C ARG A 281 -21.40 -3.08 11.50
N SER A 282 -20.68 -1.97 11.42
CA SER A 282 -19.26 -1.98 11.06
C SER A 282 -18.47 -2.79 12.10
N PRO A 283 -17.51 -3.66 11.70
CA PRO A 283 -16.66 -4.38 12.66
C PRO A 283 -15.79 -3.44 13.53
N TRP A 284 -15.68 -2.16 13.13
CA TRP A 284 -14.99 -1.12 13.87
C TRP A 284 -15.85 -0.43 14.94
N SER A 285 -17.19 -0.63 14.94
CA SER A 285 -18.10 0.11 15.83
C SER A 285 -17.78 -0.09 17.31
N ASP A 286 -17.58 -1.35 17.72
CA ASP A 286 -17.34 -1.69 19.13
C ASP A 286 -15.95 -1.23 19.59
N LEU A 287 -14.94 -1.32 18.71
CA LEU A 287 -13.59 -0.86 19.00
C LEU A 287 -13.55 0.67 19.16
N LEU A 288 -14.19 1.40 18.25
CA LEU A 288 -14.26 2.87 18.29
C LEU A 288 -15.09 3.35 19.48
N ALA A 289 -16.26 2.75 19.74
CA ALA A 289 -17.06 3.07 20.92
C ALA A 289 -16.28 2.78 22.22
N ALA A 290 -15.62 1.63 22.34
CA ALA A 290 -14.80 1.31 23.51
C ALA A 290 -13.64 2.31 23.68
N SER A 291 -13.02 2.75 22.59
CA SER A 291 -11.97 3.77 22.64
C SER A 291 -12.50 5.15 23.05
N ALA A 292 -13.67 5.56 22.57
CA ALA A 292 -14.32 6.81 22.94
C ALA A 292 -14.68 6.81 24.44
N LEU A 293 -15.27 5.72 24.93
CA LEU A 293 -15.63 5.50 26.34
C LEU A 293 -14.45 5.73 27.31
N HIS A 294 -13.26 5.26 26.94
CA HIS A 294 -12.06 5.28 27.80
C HIS A 294 -11.02 6.35 27.43
N GLY A 295 -11.25 7.14 26.38
CA GLY A 295 -10.35 8.19 25.90
C GLY A 295 -10.27 9.38 26.87
N GLN A 296 -9.06 9.92 27.07
CA GLN A 296 -8.82 11.04 28.01
C GLN A 296 -9.57 12.31 27.59
N SER A 297 -9.47 12.67 26.31
CA SER A 297 -10.00 13.91 25.74
C SER A 297 -11.43 13.79 25.18
N THR A 298 -12.06 12.61 25.26
CA THR A 298 -13.43 12.41 24.76
C THR A 298 -14.44 13.25 25.55
N ALA A 299 -15.34 13.96 24.87
CA ALA A 299 -16.45 14.66 25.51
C ALA A 299 -17.39 13.69 26.25
N GLN A 300 -18.02 14.18 27.34
CA GLN A 300 -18.85 13.36 28.21
C GLN A 300 -20.06 12.75 27.48
N GLU A 301 -20.75 13.54 26.67
CA GLU A 301 -21.87 13.10 25.82
C GLU A 301 -21.44 11.95 24.89
N THR A 302 -20.29 12.07 24.23
CA THR A 302 -19.73 11.03 23.35
C THR A 302 -19.39 9.74 24.12
N ARG A 303 -18.93 9.84 25.38
CA ARG A 303 -18.75 8.67 26.26
C ARG A 303 -20.08 8.00 26.61
N GLU A 304 -21.13 8.79 26.87
CA GLU A 304 -22.47 8.28 27.17
C GLU A 304 -23.11 7.60 25.95
N THR A 305 -22.99 8.20 24.76
CA THR A 305 -23.37 7.56 23.49
C THR A 305 -22.63 6.23 23.32
N ALA A 306 -21.30 6.21 23.48
CA ALA A 306 -20.49 5.00 23.37
C ALA A 306 -20.90 3.91 24.39
N ALA A 307 -21.11 4.27 25.66
CA ALA A 307 -21.60 3.34 26.68
C ALA A 307 -22.98 2.78 26.32
N SER A 308 -23.89 3.62 25.80
CA SER A 308 -25.23 3.20 25.39
C SER A 308 -25.22 2.24 24.20
N LEU A 309 -24.28 2.40 23.27
CA LEU A 309 -24.10 1.51 22.12
C LEU A 309 -23.58 0.15 22.59
N LEU A 310 -22.48 0.13 23.35
CA LEU A 310 -21.87 -1.11 23.88
C LEU A 310 -22.84 -1.89 24.78
N ALA A 311 -23.65 -1.20 25.60
CA ALA A 311 -24.64 -1.85 26.47
C ALA A 311 -25.72 -2.64 25.70
N ARG A 312 -26.06 -2.27 24.45
CA ARG A 312 -27.06 -2.98 23.62
C ARG A 312 -26.66 -4.41 23.30
N HIS A 313 -25.36 -4.74 23.37
CA HIS A 313 -24.83 -6.07 23.07
C HIS A 313 -24.89 -7.04 24.27
N GLY A 314 -25.34 -6.58 25.45
CA GLY A 314 -25.63 -7.44 26.61
C GLY A 314 -24.41 -8.06 27.32
N LYS A 315 -23.19 -7.92 26.80
CA LYS A 315 -21.95 -8.47 27.37
C LYS A 315 -21.30 -7.62 28.47
N GLY A 316 -21.96 -6.53 28.90
CA GLY A 316 -21.37 -5.53 29.79
C GLY A 316 -20.39 -4.60 29.09
N LEU A 317 -19.95 -3.54 29.79
CA LEU A 317 -18.99 -2.58 29.23
C LEU A 317 -17.56 -3.14 29.25
N PRO A 318 -16.78 -3.00 28.17
CA PRO A 318 -15.39 -3.44 28.13
C PRO A 318 -14.54 -2.63 29.12
N THR A 319 -13.57 -3.27 29.75
CA THR A 319 -12.60 -2.57 30.59
C THR A 319 -11.60 -1.79 29.73
N LYS A 320 -11.04 -0.72 30.29
CA LYS A 320 -9.97 0.07 29.65
C LYS A 320 -8.81 -0.81 29.17
N ASN A 321 -8.34 -1.75 30.00
CA ASN A 321 -7.24 -2.64 29.65
C ASN A 321 -7.60 -3.62 28.52
N ALA A 322 -8.85 -4.13 28.49
CA ALA A 322 -9.32 -4.95 27.37
C ALA A 322 -9.39 -4.15 26.07
N THR A 323 -9.80 -2.88 26.15
CA THR A 323 -9.82 -1.96 24.99
C THR A 323 -8.40 -1.69 24.46
N ILE A 324 -7.45 -1.38 25.35
CA ILE A 324 -6.03 -1.19 25.00
C ILE A 324 -5.46 -2.46 24.34
N ALA A 325 -5.74 -3.64 24.88
CA ALA A 325 -5.30 -4.92 24.30
C ALA A 325 -5.94 -5.19 22.92
N ALA A 326 -7.22 -4.85 22.73
CA ALA A 326 -7.91 -4.99 21.45
C ALA A 326 -7.32 -4.06 20.37
N ILE A 327 -7.02 -2.80 20.71
CA ILE A 327 -6.35 -1.85 19.81
C ILE A 327 -4.93 -2.34 19.47
N GLY A 328 -4.16 -2.80 20.46
CA GLY A 328 -2.83 -3.39 20.23
C GLY A 328 -2.85 -4.60 19.30
N LYS A 329 -3.81 -5.51 19.48
CA LYS A 329 -4.04 -6.64 18.58
C LYS A 329 -4.39 -6.18 17.15
N ALA A 330 -5.21 -5.14 17.00
CA ALA A 330 -5.54 -4.57 15.70
C ALA A 330 -4.31 -3.96 15.00
N ILE A 331 -3.44 -3.25 15.73
CA ILE A 331 -2.17 -2.72 15.20
C ILE A 331 -1.26 -3.86 14.70
N HIS A 332 -1.11 -4.94 15.45
CA HIS A 332 -0.34 -6.11 15.02
C HIS A 332 -0.94 -6.78 13.76
N MET A 333 -2.26 -7.06 13.75
CA MET A 333 -2.94 -7.61 12.57
C MET A 333 -2.78 -6.71 11.33
N GLN A 334 -2.74 -5.39 11.53
CA GLN A 334 -2.54 -4.42 10.46
C GLN A 334 -1.10 -4.43 9.95
N SER A 335 -0.10 -4.53 10.84
CA SER A 335 1.31 -4.72 10.47
C SER A 335 1.52 -6.02 9.67
N ASP A 336 0.85 -7.10 10.06
CA ASP A 336 0.91 -8.39 9.35
C ASP A 336 0.31 -8.29 7.93
N ARG A 337 -0.75 -7.48 7.74
CA ARG A 337 -1.32 -7.17 6.42
C ARG A 337 -0.36 -6.34 5.56
N ILE A 338 0.17 -5.24 6.13
CA ILE A 338 1.12 -4.34 5.47
C ILE A 338 2.34 -5.12 4.94
N SER A 339 2.86 -6.10 5.68
CA SER A 339 4.01 -6.92 5.26
C SER A 339 3.75 -7.88 4.08
N ARG A 340 2.49 -8.08 3.68
CA ARG A 340 2.09 -8.94 2.56
C ARG A 340 1.74 -8.18 1.29
N ILE A 341 1.50 -6.87 1.38
CA ILE A 341 1.12 -6.04 0.24
C ILE A 341 2.34 -5.75 -0.62
N ILE A 342 2.17 -5.93 -1.93
CA ILE A 342 3.17 -5.55 -2.92
C ILE A 342 2.89 -4.08 -3.29
N PRO A 343 3.84 -3.15 -3.09
CA PRO A 343 3.59 -1.74 -3.37
C PRO A 343 3.46 -1.50 -4.88
N GLY A 344 2.62 -0.54 -5.28
CA GLY A 344 2.46 -0.07 -6.65
C GLY A 344 1.65 -0.99 -7.58
N GLN A 345 0.95 -1.99 -7.04
CA GLN A 345 0.10 -2.90 -7.84
C GLN A 345 -1.39 -2.57 -7.75
N ASP A 346 -1.88 -2.24 -6.55
CA ASP A 346 -3.32 -2.08 -6.28
C ASP A 346 -3.64 -0.62 -5.92
N ILE A 347 -4.54 0.01 -6.67
CA ILE A 347 -5.13 1.31 -6.33
C ILE A 347 -6.41 1.05 -5.51
N THR A 348 -6.64 1.82 -4.45
CA THR A 348 -7.85 1.75 -3.63
C THR A 348 -8.30 3.12 -3.14
N THR A 349 -9.59 3.27 -2.91
CA THR A 349 -10.16 4.50 -2.34
C THR A 349 -9.95 4.54 -0.82
N ALA A 350 -9.03 5.40 -0.38
CA ALA A 350 -8.96 5.87 0.99
C ALA A 350 -9.96 7.00 1.22
N TRP A 351 -10.27 7.28 2.49
CA TRP A 351 -11.12 8.41 2.88
C TRP A 351 -10.31 9.35 3.76
N THR A 352 -10.22 10.63 3.38
CA THR A 352 -9.54 11.72 4.11
C THR A 352 -10.58 12.64 4.72
N LEU A 353 -10.47 12.95 6.01
CA LEU A 353 -11.11 14.17 6.52
C LEU A 353 -10.48 15.38 5.84
N ASP A 354 -11.29 16.17 5.14
CA ASP A 354 -10.89 17.47 4.59
C ASP A 354 -10.88 18.50 5.74
N PRO A 355 -9.76 19.22 5.98
CA PRO A 355 -9.67 20.21 7.05
C PRO A 355 -10.55 21.45 6.82
N ASP A 356 -10.87 21.80 5.57
CA ASP A 356 -11.62 23.01 5.23
C ASP A 356 -13.13 22.79 5.33
N THR A 357 -13.63 21.65 4.83
CA THR A 357 -15.06 21.32 4.88
C THR A 357 -15.47 20.51 6.11
N GLY A 358 -14.52 19.85 6.78
CA GLY A 358 -14.83 18.93 7.90
C GLY A 358 -15.55 17.65 7.48
N VAL A 359 -15.75 17.41 6.18
CA VAL A 359 -16.38 16.21 5.62
C VAL A 359 -15.29 15.27 5.11
N ALA A 360 -15.48 13.95 5.23
CA ALA A 360 -14.51 13.00 4.68
C ALA A 360 -14.74 12.80 3.17
N ALA A 361 -13.71 13.07 2.38
CA ALA A 361 -13.67 12.94 0.92
C ALA A 361 -12.95 11.64 0.47
N PRO A 362 -13.34 11.04 -0.66
CA PRO A 362 -12.65 9.90 -1.26
C PRO A 362 -11.35 10.34 -1.96
N VAL A 363 -10.26 9.61 -1.74
CA VAL A 363 -8.97 9.83 -2.41
C VAL A 363 -8.46 8.49 -2.94
N GLN A 364 -8.17 8.42 -4.24
CA GLN A 364 -7.51 7.26 -4.83
C GLN A 364 -6.03 7.23 -4.42
N THR A 365 -5.57 6.09 -3.92
CA THR A 365 -4.21 5.92 -3.40
C THR A 365 -3.77 4.46 -3.52
N ASP A 366 -2.47 4.21 -3.41
CA ASP A 366 -1.94 2.85 -3.36
C ASP A 366 -2.43 2.09 -2.11
N ALA A 367 -2.67 0.79 -2.25
CA ALA A 367 -3.18 -0.06 -1.17
C ALA A 367 -2.27 -0.09 0.07
N LEU A 368 -0.94 -0.07 -0.08
CA LEU A 368 -0.01 0.02 1.04
C LEU A 368 -0.19 1.34 1.80
N ALA A 369 -0.40 2.44 1.09
CA ALA A 369 -0.66 3.75 1.71
C ALA A 369 -1.98 3.75 2.49
N ALA A 370 -3.05 3.19 1.91
CA ALA A 370 -4.33 3.04 2.59
C ALA A 370 -4.23 2.15 3.85
N GLU A 371 -3.50 1.03 3.80
CA GLU A 371 -3.34 0.14 4.96
C GLU A 371 -2.38 0.72 6.02
N ARG A 372 -1.29 1.42 5.64
CA ARG A 372 -0.44 2.14 6.61
C ARG A 372 -1.16 3.28 7.30
N ARG A 373 -2.04 3.98 6.59
CA ARG A 373 -2.92 4.98 7.21
C ARG A 373 -3.80 4.35 8.28
N ARG A 374 -4.42 3.18 8.04
CA ARG A 374 -5.24 2.50 9.07
C ARG A 374 -4.43 2.10 10.30
N ALA A 375 -3.15 1.75 10.15
CA ALA A 375 -2.27 1.53 11.28
C ALA A 375 -2.01 2.83 12.08
N THR A 376 -1.89 3.96 11.39
CA THR A 376 -1.73 5.30 11.99
C THR A 376 -3.02 5.81 12.65
N ASP A 377 -4.18 5.49 12.08
CA ASP A 377 -5.50 5.74 12.67
C ASP A 377 -5.64 4.97 14.00
N LEU A 378 -5.27 3.68 14.02
CA LEU A 378 -5.20 2.87 15.25
C LEU A 378 -4.20 3.42 16.28
N ALA A 379 -3.01 3.85 15.83
CA ALA A 379 -2.01 4.50 16.68
C ALA A 379 -2.55 5.79 17.31
N SER A 380 -3.27 6.60 16.53
CA SER A 380 -3.94 7.83 16.97
C SER A 380 -5.07 7.59 17.97
N ILE A 381 -5.83 6.50 17.82
CA ILE A 381 -6.81 6.06 18.83
C ILE A 381 -6.07 5.65 20.12
N LEU A 382 -5.03 4.83 20.02
CA LEU A 382 -4.28 4.34 21.18
C LEU A 382 -3.67 5.48 22.00
N ARG A 383 -3.06 6.47 21.33
CA ARG A 383 -2.42 7.64 21.96
C ARG A 383 -3.36 8.48 22.85
N ARG A 384 -4.67 8.42 22.62
CA ARG A 384 -5.69 9.14 23.43
C ARG A 384 -6.09 8.39 24.71
N MET A 385 -5.65 7.15 24.87
CA MET A 385 -5.93 6.33 26.04
C MET A 385 -4.93 6.65 27.15
N ALA A 386 -5.38 6.61 28.41
CA ALA A 386 -4.47 6.71 29.56
C ALA A 386 -3.73 5.39 29.83
N ASP A 387 -2.56 5.48 30.46
CA ASP A 387 -1.78 4.35 30.99
C ASP A 387 -1.50 3.22 29.96
N VAL A 388 -1.23 3.60 28.71
CA VAL A 388 -0.89 2.63 27.66
C VAL A 388 0.49 2.02 27.93
N PRO A 389 0.65 0.68 27.84
CA PRO A 389 1.95 0.02 27.95
C PRO A 389 2.97 0.57 26.93
N ALA A 390 4.21 0.78 27.38
CA ALA A 390 5.28 1.34 26.54
C ALA A 390 5.58 0.51 25.27
N SER A 391 5.34 -0.81 25.30
CA SER A 391 5.42 -1.67 24.12
C SER A 391 4.40 -1.29 23.04
N LEU A 392 3.13 -1.11 23.41
CA LEU A 392 2.07 -0.75 22.46
C LEU A 392 2.21 0.69 21.97
N MET A 393 2.69 1.63 22.81
CA MET A 393 3.03 2.98 22.36
C MET A 393 4.18 2.98 21.34
N ARG A 394 5.12 2.04 21.43
CA ARG A 394 6.19 1.85 20.45
C ARG A 394 5.66 1.25 19.14
N ASP A 395 4.75 0.28 19.20
CA ASP A 395 4.09 -0.25 18.00
C ASP A 395 3.28 0.84 17.28
N ALA A 396 2.59 1.71 18.02
CA ALA A 396 1.92 2.89 17.51
C ALA A 396 2.90 3.92 16.89
N ALA A 397 4.04 4.17 17.53
CA ALA A 397 5.08 5.04 16.98
C ALA A 397 5.64 4.51 15.65
N ILE A 398 5.87 3.20 15.53
CA ILE A 398 6.35 2.56 14.30
C ILE A 398 5.33 2.71 13.16
N ALA A 399 4.03 2.54 13.47
CA ALA A 399 2.97 2.72 12.49
C ALA A 399 2.89 4.15 11.93
N ASP A 400 2.89 5.16 12.82
CA ASP A 400 2.87 6.58 12.42
C ASP A 400 4.16 6.96 11.65
N ALA A 401 5.33 6.61 12.18
CA ALA A 401 6.63 6.84 11.55
C ALA A 401 6.70 6.30 10.12
N GLY A 402 6.30 5.04 9.93
CA GLY A 402 6.36 4.38 8.63
C GLY A 402 5.29 4.84 7.64
N TYR A 403 4.20 5.47 8.11
CA TYR A 403 3.24 6.16 7.25
C TYR A 403 3.75 7.55 6.82
N ARG A 404 4.33 8.33 7.75
CA ARG A 404 4.94 9.64 7.44
C ARG A 404 5.99 9.52 6.34
N VAL A 405 6.95 8.61 6.49
CA VAL A 405 8.00 8.33 5.48
C VAL A 405 7.45 7.72 4.17
N LEU A 406 6.22 7.21 4.15
CA LEU A 406 5.56 6.80 2.90
C LEU A 406 4.92 7.99 2.16
N VAL A 407 4.32 8.92 2.90
CA VAL A 407 3.67 10.12 2.33
C VAL A 407 4.71 11.17 1.94
N ASP A 408 5.75 11.32 2.75
CA ASP A 408 6.86 12.25 2.58
C ASP A 408 8.19 11.47 2.69
N PRO A 409 8.81 11.10 1.56
CA PRO A 409 10.10 10.40 1.55
C PRO A 409 11.28 11.18 2.13
N ASP A 410 11.17 12.52 2.19
CA ASP A 410 12.21 13.42 2.70
C ASP A 410 11.99 13.80 4.17
N PHE A 411 11.04 13.14 4.85
CA PHE A 411 10.75 13.29 6.28
C PHE A 411 12.02 13.43 7.14
N GLY A 412 12.10 14.53 7.87
CA GLY A 412 13.28 14.88 8.66
C GLY A 412 13.39 16.36 9.07
N ASP A 413 12.44 17.20 8.69
CA ASP A 413 12.41 18.62 9.11
C ASP A 413 12.12 18.77 10.60
N ASP A 414 12.65 19.83 11.21
CA ASP A 414 12.55 20.08 12.66
C ASP A 414 11.09 20.07 13.15
N ASP A 415 10.17 20.76 12.47
CA ASP A 415 8.73 20.78 12.80
C ASP A 415 8.10 19.38 12.80
N GLN A 416 8.49 18.52 11.85
CA GLN A 416 7.98 17.16 11.73
C GLN A 416 8.49 16.27 12.87
N ILE A 417 9.76 16.43 13.24
CA ILE A 417 10.43 15.72 14.32
C ILE A 417 9.87 16.16 15.67
N GLU A 418 9.72 17.47 15.92
CA GLU A 418 9.09 18.00 17.13
C GLU A 418 7.66 17.48 17.30
N ALA A 419 6.85 17.49 16.23
CA ALA A 419 5.50 16.95 16.26
C ALA A 419 5.46 15.44 16.59
N MET A 420 6.43 14.67 16.09
CA MET A 420 6.54 13.24 16.37
C MET A 420 7.07 12.94 17.79
N LEU A 421 8.01 13.73 18.30
CA LEU A 421 8.52 13.64 19.68
C LEU A 421 7.45 14.05 20.69
N ALA A 422 6.65 15.08 20.39
CA ALA A 422 5.49 15.47 21.20
C ALA A 422 4.41 14.37 21.22
N ALA A 423 4.23 13.63 20.12
CA ALA A 423 3.33 12.48 20.06
C ALA A 423 3.87 11.24 20.80
N TYR A 424 5.18 11.01 20.78
CA TYR A 424 5.85 9.83 21.34
C TYR A 424 7.11 10.21 22.16
N PRO A 425 6.97 10.78 23.38
CA PRO A 425 8.11 11.30 24.15
C PRO A 425 9.18 10.26 24.50
N ALA A 426 8.87 8.96 24.48
CA ALA A 426 9.88 7.91 24.70
C ALA A 426 11.01 7.92 23.65
N LEU A 427 10.75 8.44 22.44
CA LEU A 427 11.72 8.53 21.35
C LEU A 427 12.85 9.55 21.61
N SER A 428 12.68 10.49 22.55
CA SER A 428 13.79 11.39 22.95
C SER A 428 14.78 10.74 23.93
N THR A 429 14.56 9.47 24.31
CA THR A 429 15.43 8.73 25.23
C THR A 429 16.23 7.66 24.52
N ALA A 430 17.48 7.44 24.92
CA ALA A 430 18.34 6.41 24.33
C ALA A 430 17.72 5.01 24.40
N VAL A 431 17.12 4.67 25.55
CA VAL A 431 16.43 3.39 25.74
C VAL A 431 15.27 3.27 24.76
N GLY A 432 14.34 4.24 24.76
CA GLY A 432 13.13 4.19 23.93
C GLY A 432 13.39 4.23 22.43
N MET A 433 14.43 4.93 21.98
CA MET A 433 14.85 4.97 20.57
C MET A 433 15.54 3.67 20.13
N ASN A 434 16.44 3.10 20.93
CA ASN A 434 17.00 1.76 20.66
C ASN A 434 15.88 0.71 20.59
N ASP A 435 14.98 0.75 21.56
CA ASP A 435 13.79 -0.10 21.65
C ASP A 435 12.89 -0.02 20.40
N PHE A 436 12.69 1.19 19.87
CA PHE A 436 11.96 1.47 18.63
C PHE A 436 12.69 0.89 17.41
N LEU A 437 13.99 1.15 17.26
CA LEU A 437 14.81 0.66 16.15
C LEU A 437 14.90 -0.88 16.13
N ASP A 438 15.07 -1.52 17.28
CA ASP A 438 15.05 -2.98 17.43
C ASP A 438 13.73 -3.57 16.90
N LYS A 439 12.59 -3.02 17.36
CA LYS A 439 11.26 -3.51 16.98
C LYS A 439 10.94 -3.24 15.51
N ALA A 440 11.33 -2.09 14.95
CA ALA A 440 11.16 -1.75 13.54
C ALA A 440 12.06 -2.59 12.62
N TRP A 441 13.27 -2.94 13.07
CA TRP A 441 14.14 -3.88 12.36
C TRP A 441 13.60 -5.30 12.34
N ASP A 442 13.07 -5.78 13.48
CA ASP A 442 12.50 -7.13 13.59
C ASP A 442 11.18 -7.27 12.82
N SER A 443 10.35 -6.21 12.74
CA SER A 443 9.17 -6.18 11.84
C SER A 443 9.54 -5.96 10.36
N GLY A 444 10.76 -5.52 10.08
CA GLY A 444 11.20 -5.17 8.72
C GLY A 444 10.63 -3.86 8.19
N ASP A 445 10.16 -2.97 9.07
CA ASP A 445 9.64 -1.65 8.68
C ASP A 445 10.77 -0.63 8.49
N PHE A 446 11.41 -0.69 7.31
CA PHE A 446 12.50 0.23 6.98
C PHE A 446 12.06 1.69 6.84
N LYS A 447 10.76 1.99 6.64
CA LYS A 447 10.26 3.36 6.63
C LYS A 447 10.26 3.95 8.05
N ALA A 448 9.79 3.19 9.03
CA ALA A 448 9.93 3.56 10.44
C ALA A 448 11.40 3.68 10.88
N ILE A 449 12.30 2.84 10.35
CA ILE A 449 13.75 2.98 10.59
C ILE A 449 14.28 4.30 10.04
N SER A 450 13.94 4.68 8.79
CA SER A 450 14.37 5.99 8.23
C SER A 450 13.95 7.15 9.13
N ALA A 451 12.70 7.17 9.60
CA ALA A 451 12.22 8.19 10.55
C ALA A 451 13.05 8.21 11.85
N GLY A 452 13.35 7.04 12.43
CA GLY A 452 14.20 6.94 13.62
C GLY A 452 15.61 7.50 13.37
N LEU A 453 16.21 7.19 12.21
CA LEU A 453 17.52 7.73 11.82
C LEU A 453 17.49 9.25 11.59
N ALA A 454 16.42 9.78 11.00
CA ALA A 454 16.22 11.21 10.82
C ALA A 454 16.09 11.95 12.17
N ILE A 455 15.27 11.43 13.10
CA ILE A 455 15.12 11.97 14.46
C ILE A 455 16.48 12.07 15.17
N ILE A 456 17.27 10.99 15.17
CA ILE A 456 18.61 10.98 15.78
C ILE A 456 19.57 11.91 15.01
N GLY A 457 19.47 11.97 13.68
CA GLY A 457 20.36 12.75 12.81
C GLY A 457 20.11 14.26 12.76
N SER A 458 18.95 14.73 13.25
CA SER A 458 18.51 16.13 13.17
C SER A 458 19.30 17.10 14.06
N GLY A 459 19.59 16.69 15.30
CA GLY A 459 20.09 17.59 16.34
C GLY A 459 19.02 18.33 17.14
N VAL A 460 17.71 18.10 16.86
CA VAL A 460 16.58 18.60 17.67
C VAL A 460 16.63 18.04 19.10
N ILE A 461 17.10 16.80 19.25
CA ILE A 461 17.43 16.18 20.54
C ILE A 461 18.94 16.16 20.75
N GLU A 462 19.38 16.41 21.99
CA GLU A 462 20.74 16.08 22.40
C GLU A 462 20.89 14.56 22.36
N VAL A 463 21.65 14.07 21.38
CA VAL A 463 21.72 12.64 21.09
C VAL A 463 22.58 11.95 22.16
N PRO A 464 22.01 11.06 23.00
CA PRO A 464 22.78 10.50 24.10
C PRO A 464 23.82 9.52 23.58
N SER A 465 25.07 9.59 24.05
CA SER A 465 26.13 8.66 23.62
C SER A 465 25.85 7.21 24.00
N GLU A 466 24.94 6.99 24.96
CA GLU A 466 24.36 5.70 25.32
C GLU A 466 23.64 5.01 24.14
N LEU A 467 23.27 5.75 23.08
CA LEU A 467 22.84 5.19 21.79
C LEU A 467 23.96 4.50 21.00
N LEU A 468 25.19 4.40 21.55
CA LEU A 468 26.29 3.58 21.02
C LEU A 468 26.76 2.50 22.01
N ASP A 469 26.28 2.53 23.26
CA ASP A 469 26.74 1.63 24.31
C ASP A 469 26.10 0.24 24.23
N SER A 470 26.94 -0.78 24.03
CA SER A 470 26.53 -2.18 24.06
C SER A 470 27.12 -2.88 25.29
N HIS A 471 26.28 -3.24 26.27
CA HIS A 471 26.69 -4.09 27.41
C HIS A 471 26.91 -5.57 27.04
N THR A 472 26.85 -5.92 25.74
CA THR A 472 27.07 -7.28 25.22
C THR A 472 28.02 -7.25 24.04
N ALA A 473 28.49 -8.42 23.59
CA ALA A 473 29.31 -8.54 22.38
C ALA A 473 28.51 -8.30 21.07
N THR A 474 27.17 -8.26 21.15
CA THR A 474 26.31 -7.97 20.00
C THR A 474 26.17 -6.44 19.86
N PRO A 475 26.47 -5.86 18.69
CA PRO A 475 26.20 -4.44 18.46
C PRO A 475 24.70 -4.17 18.54
N ILE A 476 24.34 -3.04 19.15
CA ILE A 476 22.98 -2.47 19.14
C ILE A 476 22.46 -2.26 17.70
N THR A 477 21.15 -2.11 17.54
CA THR A 477 20.56 -2.05 16.19
C THR A 477 20.99 -0.84 15.37
N LEU A 478 21.21 0.35 15.96
CA LEU A 478 21.78 1.49 15.22
C LEU A 478 23.08 1.12 14.48
N VAL A 479 24.00 0.43 15.16
CA VAL A 479 25.26 -0.03 14.55
C VAL A 479 25.03 -1.18 13.55
N ARG A 480 24.05 -2.06 13.78
CA ARG A 480 23.65 -3.11 12.81
C ARG A 480 23.08 -2.51 11.52
N LEU A 481 22.36 -1.40 11.60
CA LEU A 481 21.79 -0.69 10.45
C LEU A 481 22.87 -0.16 9.50
N ALA A 482 24.04 0.24 10.02
CA ALA A 482 25.22 0.59 9.22
C ALA A 482 25.82 -0.60 8.42
N SER A 483 25.25 -1.81 8.55
CA SER A 483 25.50 -2.98 7.68
C SER A 483 24.25 -3.47 6.94
N SER A 484 23.18 -2.65 6.85
CA SER A 484 21.94 -2.99 6.14
C SER A 484 22.18 -3.28 4.65
N SER A 485 21.37 -4.17 4.06
CA SER A 485 21.39 -4.40 2.62
C SER A 485 20.93 -3.19 1.81
N LEU A 486 20.08 -2.35 2.39
CA LEU A 486 19.51 -1.16 1.73
C LEU A 486 20.51 0.00 1.81
N PRO A 487 20.97 0.59 0.69
CA PRO A 487 21.98 1.65 0.69
C PRO A 487 21.61 2.90 1.51
N ARG A 488 20.39 3.45 1.37
CA ARG A 488 19.85 4.61 2.12
C ARG A 488 20.02 4.41 3.62
N ILE A 489 19.28 3.44 4.19
CA ILE A 489 19.38 3.02 5.61
C ILE A 489 20.82 2.80 6.09
N ARG A 490 21.66 2.17 5.26
CA ARG A 490 23.05 1.85 5.61
C ARG A 490 23.90 3.10 5.75
N TYR A 491 23.76 4.08 4.85
CA TYR A 491 24.55 5.31 4.87
C TYR A 491 23.98 6.32 5.87
N ASP A 492 22.66 6.43 6.00
CA ASP A 492 22.02 7.24 7.03
C ASP A 492 22.41 6.79 8.44
N ALA A 493 22.42 5.47 8.71
CA ALA A 493 22.86 4.95 10.00
C ALA A 493 24.35 5.23 10.26
N ALA A 494 25.23 5.08 9.27
CA ALA A 494 26.65 5.37 9.42
C ALA A 494 26.92 6.88 9.66
N MET A 495 26.20 7.76 8.95
CA MET A 495 26.24 9.21 9.16
C MET A 495 25.72 9.60 10.54
N THR A 496 24.58 9.04 10.94
CA THR A 496 23.97 9.28 12.25
C THR A 496 24.94 8.90 13.37
N ILE A 497 25.52 7.69 13.34
CA ILE A 497 26.54 7.26 14.31
C ILE A 497 27.73 8.22 14.35
N ARG A 498 28.19 8.72 13.20
CA ARG A 498 29.32 9.67 13.12
C ARG A 498 28.99 11.04 13.72
N LYS A 499 27.71 11.47 13.68
CA LYS A 499 27.24 12.70 14.31
C LYS A 499 27.16 12.61 15.85
N ILE A 500 26.88 11.43 16.42
CA ILE A 500 26.74 11.25 17.89
C ILE A 500 28.07 11.53 18.60
N ASP A 501 29.10 10.72 18.32
CA ASP A 501 30.45 10.97 18.83
C ASP A 501 31.52 10.36 17.87
N PRO A 502 32.32 11.19 17.18
CA PRO A 502 33.41 10.72 16.32
C PRO A 502 34.54 9.94 17.01
N GLY A 503 34.70 10.10 18.32
CA GLY A 503 35.80 9.58 19.13
C GLY A 503 35.51 8.25 19.84
N VAL A 504 34.27 8.04 20.30
CA VAL A 504 33.89 6.89 21.15
C VAL A 504 34.15 5.53 20.49
N ALA A 505 34.59 4.56 21.31
CA ALA A 505 34.81 3.18 20.89
C ALA A 505 33.61 2.31 21.27
N PHE A 506 32.91 1.78 20.26
CA PHE A 506 31.71 0.95 20.41
C PHE A 506 31.83 -0.37 19.63
N ALA A 507 31.05 -1.38 20.03
CA ALA A 507 31.03 -2.66 19.34
C ALA A 507 30.53 -2.49 17.90
N GLY A 508 31.32 -2.94 16.92
CA GLY A 508 30.97 -2.80 15.50
C GLY A 508 31.48 -1.54 14.80
N ARG A 509 32.26 -0.67 15.46
CA ARG A 509 32.88 0.52 14.83
C ARG A 509 33.58 0.23 13.49
N SER A 510 34.33 -0.87 13.38
CA SER A 510 34.98 -1.29 12.13
C SER A 510 34.02 -1.73 11.00
N GLN A 511 32.72 -1.87 11.26
CA GLN A 511 31.69 -2.00 10.24
C GLN A 511 31.26 -0.61 9.75
N VAL A 512 31.03 0.33 10.67
CA VAL A 512 30.70 1.73 10.37
C VAL A 512 31.82 2.38 9.55
N ASP A 513 33.08 2.25 9.98
CA ASP A 513 34.26 2.78 9.26
C ASP A 513 34.36 2.22 7.83
N ARG A 514 34.01 0.93 7.63
CA ARG A 514 33.95 0.31 6.29
C ARG A 514 32.81 0.86 5.45
N THR A 515 31.67 1.16 6.04
CA THR A 515 30.53 1.78 5.35
C THR A 515 30.85 3.23 4.95
N ILE A 516 31.50 4.01 5.81
CA ILE A 516 32.02 5.36 5.48
C ILE A 516 33.05 5.26 4.33
N ALA A 517 33.99 4.32 4.40
CA ALA A 517 34.95 4.09 3.31
C ALA A 517 34.31 3.58 2.00
N ALA A 518 33.09 3.00 2.05
CA ALA A 518 32.31 2.66 0.87
C ALA A 518 31.53 3.88 0.32
N MET A 519 31.07 4.79 1.17
CA MET A 519 30.43 6.05 0.76
C MET A 519 31.37 6.95 -0.04
N GLN A 520 32.64 7.04 0.36
CA GLN A 520 33.68 7.74 -0.41
C GLN A 520 33.87 7.20 -1.85
N LYS A 521 33.52 5.93 -2.07
CA LYS A 521 33.66 5.23 -3.36
C LYS A 521 32.34 5.18 -4.16
N LEU A 522 31.29 5.86 -3.71
CA LEU A 522 30.06 6.01 -4.48
C LEU A 522 30.36 6.73 -5.80
N SER A 523 29.96 6.14 -6.91
CA SER A 523 29.92 6.75 -8.23
C SER A 523 28.67 7.64 -8.37
N PRO A 524 28.54 8.45 -9.45
CA PRO A 524 27.33 9.24 -9.69
C PRO A 524 26.09 8.38 -9.99
N GLY A 525 26.28 7.22 -10.65
CA GLY A 525 25.21 6.28 -11.00
C GLY A 525 25.09 5.11 -10.03
N PRO A 526 23.95 4.38 -10.05
CA PRO A 526 23.78 3.12 -9.33
C PRO A 526 24.71 2.02 -9.87
N VAL A 527 24.95 0.97 -9.07
CA VAL A 527 25.80 -0.16 -9.46
C VAL A 527 24.96 -1.40 -9.80
N ALA A 528 25.24 -2.03 -10.94
CA ALA A 528 24.75 -3.36 -11.30
C ALA A 528 25.92 -4.36 -11.32
N ILE A 529 25.75 -5.54 -10.71
CA ILE A 529 26.76 -6.62 -10.79
C ILE A 529 26.38 -7.55 -11.95
N LEU A 530 27.25 -7.69 -12.95
CA LEU A 530 27.06 -8.59 -14.07
C LEU A 530 27.89 -9.88 -13.89
N ILE A 531 27.23 -11.04 -13.87
CA ILE A 531 27.89 -12.35 -13.83
C ILE A 531 27.83 -13.02 -15.20
N GLU A 532 28.83 -12.75 -16.05
CA GLU A 532 28.98 -13.35 -17.37
C GLU A 532 30.46 -13.58 -17.73
N THR A 533 30.73 -14.76 -18.29
CA THR A 533 32.06 -15.19 -18.75
C THR A 533 32.26 -14.93 -20.24
N ARG A 534 31.21 -15.05 -21.06
CA ARG A 534 31.23 -14.93 -22.53
C ARG A 534 31.52 -13.47 -22.96
N PRO A 535 32.62 -13.17 -23.68
CA PRO A 535 33.00 -11.79 -23.98
C PRO A 535 31.94 -10.98 -24.76
N ASN A 536 31.29 -11.58 -25.75
CA ASN A 536 30.32 -10.87 -26.61
C ASN A 536 29.07 -10.47 -25.81
N VAL A 537 28.42 -11.45 -25.16
CA VAL A 537 27.23 -11.25 -24.31
C VAL A 537 27.53 -10.29 -23.16
N ARG A 538 28.75 -10.33 -22.63
CA ARG A 538 29.20 -9.39 -21.60
C ARG A 538 29.21 -7.95 -22.12
N ALA A 539 29.86 -7.68 -23.25
CA ALA A 539 29.96 -6.33 -23.82
C ALA A 539 28.59 -5.77 -24.22
N GLU A 540 27.71 -6.63 -24.72
CA GLU A 540 26.32 -6.33 -25.03
C GLU A 540 25.54 -5.91 -23.76
N LEU A 541 25.53 -6.75 -22.72
CA LEU A 541 24.85 -6.44 -21.45
C LEU A 541 25.48 -5.26 -20.70
N GLU A 542 26.80 -5.10 -20.75
CA GLU A 542 27.50 -3.91 -20.23
C GLU A 542 27.01 -2.64 -20.93
N THR A 543 26.79 -2.68 -22.25
CA THR A 543 26.27 -1.55 -23.03
C THR A 543 24.83 -1.22 -22.63
N VAL A 544 23.93 -2.21 -22.59
CA VAL A 544 22.51 -2.02 -22.19
C VAL A 544 22.40 -1.44 -20.78
N LEU A 545 23.16 -1.98 -19.82
CA LEU A 545 23.16 -1.48 -18.43
C LEU A 545 23.74 -0.06 -18.33
N THR A 546 24.77 0.27 -19.11
CA THR A 546 25.37 1.62 -19.13
C THR A 546 24.42 2.64 -19.75
N GLN A 547 23.65 2.26 -20.79
CA GLN A 547 22.58 3.09 -21.36
C GLN A 547 21.47 3.39 -20.35
N LEU A 548 21.18 2.46 -19.44
CA LEU A 548 20.27 2.65 -18.29
C LEU A 548 20.92 3.42 -17.12
N GLY A 549 22.12 3.98 -17.29
CA GLY A 549 22.81 4.78 -16.28
C GLY A 549 23.52 4.00 -15.17
N PHE A 550 23.59 2.66 -15.25
CA PHE A 550 24.28 1.84 -14.25
C PHE A 550 25.79 1.79 -14.50
N GLN A 551 26.56 1.89 -13.42
CA GLN A 551 27.94 1.43 -13.40
C GLN A 551 27.97 -0.09 -13.28
N VAL A 552 28.47 -0.77 -14.32
CA VAL A 552 28.54 -2.23 -14.34
C VAL A 552 29.82 -2.73 -13.66
N ARG A 553 29.68 -3.66 -12.71
CA ARG A 553 30.79 -4.41 -12.11
C ARG A 553 30.73 -5.87 -12.56
N THR A 554 31.55 -6.21 -13.54
CA THR A 554 31.53 -7.52 -14.17
C THR A 554 32.44 -8.53 -13.47
N VAL A 555 31.91 -9.71 -13.20
CA VAL A 555 32.58 -10.82 -12.53
C VAL A 555 32.32 -12.14 -13.24
N GLY A 556 33.31 -13.03 -13.28
CA GLY A 556 33.16 -14.35 -13.93
C GLY A 556 32.62 -15.46 -13.01
N THR A 557 32.46 -15.20 -11.71
CA THR A 557 32.23 -16.23 -10.68
C THR A 557 31.36 -15.71 -9.54
N VAL A 558 30.68 -16.61 -8.83
CA VAL A 558 29.94 -16.28 -7.59
C VAL A 558 30.87 -15.75 -6.50
N ALA A 559 32.07 -16.32 -6.38
CA ALA A 559 33.11 -15.77 -5.48
C ALA A 559 33.58 -14.35 -5.88
N GLY A 560 33.41 -13.94 -7.14
CA GLY A 560 33.58 -12.56 -7.59
C GLY A 560 32.43 -11.67 -7.11
N ALA A 561 31.19 -12.07 -7.38
CA ALA A 561 30.00 -11.31 -6.99
C ALA A 561 29.92 -11.06 -5.48
N LEU A 562 30.25 -12.06 -4.65
CA LEU A 562 30.30 -11.91 -3.20
C LEU A 562 31.37 -10.91 -2.73
N ARG A 563 32.51 -10.80 -3.42
CA ARG A 563 33.54 -9.78 -3.11
C ARG A 563 33.05 -8.38 -3.47
N GLU A 564 32.35 -8.22 -4.59
CA GLU A 564 31.76 -6.93 -4.97
C GLU A 564 30.64 -6.48 -4.02
N ILE A 565 29.79 -7.41 -3.58
CA ILE A 565 28.78 -7.15 -2.54
C ILE A 565 29.46 -6.69 -1.24
N VAL A 566 30.51 -7.39 -0.80
CA VAL A 566 31.25 -7.04 0.43
C VAL A 566 32.03 -5.73 0.31
N ALA A 567 32.47 -5.35 -0.89
CA ALA A 567 33.06 -4.03 -1.15
C ALA A 567 32.05 -2.87 -1.04
N GLY A 568 30.75 -3.17 -1.18
CA GLY A 568 29.66 -2.21 -1.03
C GLY A 568 29.55 -1.20 -2.16
N GLY A 569 28.77 -0.16 -1.89
CA GLY A 569 28.31 0.84 -2.87
C GLY A 569 26.80 0.79 -3.04
N ASP A 570 26.27 1.62 -3.95
CA ASP A 570 24.84 1.67 -4.28
C ASP A 570 24.43 0.54 -5.24
N ILE A 571 24.61 -0.71 -4.81
CA ILE A 571 24.34 -1.91 -5.62
C ILE A 571 22.83 -2.16 -5.68
N ARG A 572 22.26 -2.21 -6.89
CA ARG A 572 20.80 -2.29 -7.11
C ARG A 572 20.30 -3.67 -7.49
N PHE A 573 21.06 -4.44 -8.25
CA PHE A 573 20.75 -5.83 -8.55
C PHE A 573 21.99 -6.58 -9.03
N ILE A 574 21.85 -7.90 -9.09
CA ILE A 574 22.76 -8.80 -9.80
C ILE A 574 22.05 -9.26 -11.06
N LEU A 575 22.68 -9.10 -12.23
CA LEU A 575 22.29 -9.75 -13.47
C LEU A 575 23.24 -10.93 -13.72
N SER A 576 22.71 -12.14 -13.81
CA SER A 576 23.50 -13.38 -13.88
C SER A 576 22.99 -14.29 -14.98
N LYS A 577 23.90 -14.95 -15.72
CA LYS A 577 23.49 -16.14 -16.47
C LYS A 577 23.03 -17.24 -15.51
N THR A 578 22.19 -18.16 -15.98
CA THR A 578 21.77 -19.35 -15.19
C THR A 578 22.88 -20.37 -14.99
N GLN A 579 23.73 -20.57 -16.01
CA GLN A 579 24.82 -21.56 -16.00
C GLN A 579 26.14 -20.96 -15.45
N LEU A 580 26.25 -20.98 -14.13
CA LEU A 580 27.43 -20.55 -13.37
C LEU A 580 28.45 -21.69 -13.24
N TRP A 581 29.75 -21.35 -13.15
CA TRP A 581 30.82 -22.37 -13.13
C TRP A 581 31.14 -22.88 -11.73
N ASP A 582 31.01 -22.03 -10.70
CA ASP A 582 31.43 -22.29 -9.31
C ASP A 582 30.27 -22.50 -8.31
N ALA A 583 29.03 -22.48 -8.79
CA ALA A 583 27.80 -22.69 -7.99
C ALA A 583 26.60 -22.95 -8.93
N GLN A 584 25.44 -23.34 -8.36
CA GLN A 584 24.15 -23.34 -9.07
C GLN A 584 23.40 -21.99 -8.92
N LYS A 585 22.37 -21.75 -9.77
CA LYS A 585 21.52 -20.53 -9.70
C LYS A 585 20.91 -20.29 -8.31
N THR A 586 20.37 -21.35 -7.70
CA THR A 586 19.84 -21.36 -6.33
C THR A 586 20.91 -21.12 -5.26
N GLU A 587 22.13 -21.60 -5.47
CA GLU A 587 23.24 -21.45 -4.54
C GLU A 587 23.85 -20.03 -4.59
N LEU A 588 23.90 -19.38 -5.76
CA LEU A 588 24.20 -17.95 -5.85
C LEU A 588 23.23 -17.16 -4.96
N ALA A 589 21.93 -17.39 -5.11
CA ALA A 589 20.91 -16.72 -4.30
C ALA A 589 21.13 -16.99 -2.80
N ASP A 590 21.24 -18.26 -2.38
CA ASP A 590 21.47 -18.60 -0.97
C ASP A 590 22.75 -18.00 -0.39
N ARG A 591 23.86 -17.96 -1.15
CA ARG A 591 25.13 -17.36 -0.72
C ARG A 591 25.02 -15.83 -0.61
N VAL A 592 24.41 -15.16 -1.59
CA VAL A 592 24.17 -13.71 -1.57
C VAL A 592 23.28 -13.32 -0.39
N ARG A 593 22.17 -14.05 -0.19
CA ARG A 593 21.18 -13.79 0.87
C ARG A 593 21.74 -13.98 2.29
N ARG A 594 22.80 -14.77 2.46
CA ARG A 594 23.54 -14.95 3.72
C ARG A 594 24.51 -13.80 4.05
N THR A 595 24.87 -12.95 3.08
CA THR A 595 25.64 -11.73 3.36
C THR A 595 24.72 -10.63 3.89
N SER A 596 25.22 -9.80 4.81
CA SER A 596 24.44 -8.66 5.35
C SER A 596 23.99 -7.70 4.24
N LEU A 597 24.90 -7.39 3.32
CA LEU A 597 24.67 -6.45 2.22
C LEU A 597 23.80 -7.05 1.08
N GLY A 598 23.87 -8.37 0.84
CA GLY A 598 23.09 -9.06 -0.19
C GLY A 598 21.70 -9.54 0.24
N ARG A 599 21.32 -9.43 1.52
CA ARG A 599 20.08 -10.01 2.07
C ARG A 599 18.81 -9.62 1.31
N ARG A 600 18.69 -8.36 0.85
CA ARG A 600 17.55 -7.88 0.04
C ARG A 600 17.89 -7.50 -1.40
N LEU A 601 19.12 -7.74 -1.87
CA LEU A 601 19.57 -7.36 -3.21
C LEU A 601 18.85 -8.17 -4.32
N PRO A 602 18.07 -7.59 -5.25
CA PRO A 602 17.46 -8.31 -6.35
C PRO A 602 18.45 -9.12 -7.19
N ILE A 603 18.02 -10.30 -7.66
CA ILE A 603 18.81 -11.18 -8.52
C ILE A 603 17.98 -11.53 -9.76
N LEU A 604 18.48 -11.15 -10.92
CA LEU A 604 17.91 -11.41 -12.23
C LEU A 604 18.76 -12.48 -12.92
N PHE A 605 18.15 -13.62 -13.22
CA PHE A 605 18.76 -14.68 -14.02
C PHE A 605 18.34 -14.53 -15.47
N PHE A 606 19.27 -14.33 -16.40
CA PHE A 606 18.92 -14.33 -17.82
C PHE A 606 19.16 -15.70 -18.47
N VAL A 607 18.26 -16.07 -19.37
CA VAL A 607 18.38 -17.22 -20.28
C VAL A 607 18.51 -16.75 -21.72
N ASP A 608 19.26 -17.49 -22.53
CA ASP A 608 19.29 -17.28 -23.98
C ASP A 608 18.06 -17.95 -24.62
N ASP A 609 17.61 -17.47 -25.80
CA ASP A 609 16.32 -17.79 -26.44
C ASP A 609 16.07 -19.27 -26.79
N THR A 610 17.07 -20.13 -26.58
CA THR A 610 16.97 -21.59 -26.78
C THR A 610 16.38 -22.35 -25.58
N THR A 611 15.93 -21.65 -24.54
CA THR A 611 15.53 -22.25 -23.26
C THR A 611 14.00 -22.36 -23.16
N THR A 612 13.47 -23.53 -22.79
CA THR A 612 12.01 -23.77 -22.76
C THR A 612 11.34 -23.08 -21.56
N PRO A 613 10.03 -22.74 -21.65
CA PRO A 613 9.31 -22.05 -20.57
C PRO A 613 9.39 -22.74 -19.21
N PHE A 614 9.51 -24.08 -19.20
CA PHE A 614 9.58 -24.91 -17.99
C PHE A 614 10.81 -24.65 -17.08
N ASP A 615 11.82 -23.92 -17.57
CA ASP A 615 13.01 -23.53 -16.80
C ASP A 615 12.86 -22.16 -16.09
N LEU A 616 11.79 -21.41 -16.43
CA LEU A 616 11.44 -20.11 -15.83
C LEU A 616 10.76 -20.30 -14.45
N ASP A 617 9.73 -21.15 -14.39
CA ASP A 617 8.86 -21.34 -13.20
C ASP A 617 9.60 -21.79 -11.93
N GLN A 618 10.71 -22.54 -12.05
CA GLN A 618 11.34 -23.21 -10.90
C GLN A 618 11.98 -22.26 -9.86
N LEU A 619 12.06 -20.96 -10.14
CA LEU A 619 12.57 -19.95 -9.20
C LEU A 619 11.50 -18.98 -8.68
N GLU A 620 10.28 -19.00 -9.22
CA GLU A 620 9.24 -18.03 -8.86
C GLU A 620 8.53 -18.34 -7.53
N TYR A 621 8.77 -19.51 -6.95
CA TYR A 621 8.36 -19.80 -5.57
C TYR A 621 9.02 -18.83 -4.57
N PRO A 622 8.26 -18.20 -3.65
CA PRO A 622 8.76 -17.18 -2.72
C PRO A 622 9.61 -17.78 -1.57
N ARG A 623 10.75 -18.39 -1.93
CA ARG A 623 11.74 -18.94 -1.00
C ARG A 623 12.56 -17.85 -0.29
N TRP A 624 12.67 -16.65 -0.89
CA TRP A 624 13.50 -15.56 -0.39
C TRP A 624 12.70 -14.24 -0.32
N PRO A 625 13.01 -13.35 0.65
CA PRO A 625 12.25 -12.11 0.89
C PRO A 625 12.57 -10.95 -0.07
N ALA A 626 13.21 -11.24 -1.22
CA ALA A 626 13.60 -10.26 -2.22
C ALA A 626 13.69 -10.90 -3.60
N ILE A 627 13.36 -10.09 -4.62
CA ILE A 627 13.13 -10.53 -6.00
C ILE A 627 14.28 -11.41 -6.50
N THR A 628 13.88 -12.58 -7.01
CA THR A 628 14.75 -13.56 -7.63
C THR A 628 13.98 -14.08 -8.84
N ARG A 629 14.26 -13.56 -10.04
CA ARG A 629 13.42 -13.77 -11.24
C ARG A 629 14.26 -14.31 -12.40
N VAL A 630 13.66 -15.11 -13.27
CA VAL A 630 14.26 -15.50 -14.56
C VAL A 630 13.67 -14.63 -15.66
N ILE A 631 14.52 -14.12 -16.55
CA ILE A 631 14.13 -13.24 -17.66
C ILE A 631 14.76 -13.74 -18.97
N ALA A 632 14.17 -13.40 -20.11
CA ALA A 632 14.86 -13.49 -21.39
C ALA A 632 16.11 -12.58 -21.38
N ARG A 633 17.14 -12.91 -22.16
CA ARG A 633 18.32 -12.04 -22.29
C ARG A 633 17.90 -10.67 -22.82
N PRO A 634 18.19 -9.56 -22.11
CA PRO A 634 17.85 -8.24 -22.60
C PRO A 634 18.84 -7.81 -23.69
N TYR A 635 18.33 -7.70 -24.91
CA TYR A 635 19.03 -7.16 -26.08
C TYR A 635 19.01 -5.63 -26.15
N SER A 636 18.11 -5.00 -25.39
CA SER A 636 17.87 -3.56 -25.35
C SER A 636 17.47 -3.10 -23.94
N THR A 637 17.46 -1.78 -23.73
CA THR A 637 16.99 -1.16 -22.49
C THR A 637 15.53 -1.53 -22.17
N SER A 638 14.66 -1.56 -23.18
CA SER A 638 13.24 -1.93 -23.06
C SER A 638 13.03 -3.33 -22.47
N GLY A 639 13.96 -4.27 -22.69
CA GLY A 639 13.90 -5.61 -22.09
C GLY A 639 14.19 -5.64 -20.58
N LEU A 640 14.73 -4.56 -19.99
CA LEU A 640 14.99 -4.42 -18.56
C LEU A 640 14.04 -3.45 -17.86
N ILE A 641 13.54 -2.40 -18.53
CA ILE A 641 12.73 -1.33 -17.92
C ILE A 641 11.57 -1.89 -17.06
N PRO A 642 10.71 -2.81 -17.53
CA PRO A 642 9.60 -3.34 -16.71
C PRO A 642 10.09 -4.09 -15.45
N VAL A 643 11.24 -4.75 -15.53
CA VAL A 643 11.83 -5.51 -14.42
C VAL A 643 12.50 -4.57 -13.42
N LEU A 644 13.07 -3.46 -13.88
CA LEU A 644 13.61 -2.41 -13.02
C LEU A 644 12.50 -1.65 -12.29
N GLN A 645 11.39 -1.34 -12.98
CA GLN A 645 10.19 -0.77 -12.37
C GLN A 645 9.63 -1.71 -11.28
N GLU A 646 9.51 -3.02 -11.55
CA GLU A 646 9.13 -4.03 -10.53
C GLU A 646 10.10 -4.08 -9.34
N ILE A 647 11.41 -3.90 -9.59
CA ILE A 647 12.43 -3.83 -8.54
C ILE A 647 12.27 -2.58 -7.67
N GLU A 648 11.97 -1.44 -8.29
CA GLU A 648 11.86 -0.14 -7.63
C GLU A 648 10.57 -0.01 -6.82
N THR A 649 9.42 -0.38 -7.37
CA THR A 649 8.14 -0.39 -6.64
C THR A 649 8.19 -1.29 -5.41
N ARG A 650 8.91 -2.43 -5.50
CA ARG A 650 9.10 -3.35 -4.38
C ARG A 650 10.25 -3.00 -3.43
N GLN A 651 11.00 -1.90 -3.64
CA GLN A 651 11.96 -1.45 -2.62
C GLN A 651 11.21 -0.94 -1.38
N PRO A 652 11.66 -1.32 -0.17
CA PRO A 652 11.01 -0.86 1.06
C PRO A 652 11.29 0.62 1.37
N VAL A 653 12.31 1.23 0.74
CA VAL A 653 12.74 2.62 0.90
C VAL A 653 13.11 3.21 -0.45
N VAL A 654 13.09 4.54 -0.57
CA VAL A 654 13.45 5.23 -1.81
C VAL A 654 14.91 4.97 -2.21
N SER A 655 15.10 4.87 -3.51
CA SER A 655 16.38 4.76 -4.20
C SER A 655 17.28 5.96 -3.91
N LEU A 656 18.58 5.73 -3.67
CA LEU A 656 19.55 6.83 -3.71
C LEU A 656 19.53 7.53 -5.07
N GLU A 657 19.44 8.86 -5.05
CA GLU A 657 19.58 9.69 -6.23
C GLU A 657 21.05 10.05 -6.52
N ALA A 658 21.30 10.75 -7.63
CA ALA A 658 22.64 11.27 -7.93
C ALA A 658 23.11 12.29 -6.88
N ILE A 659 22.20 13.14 -6.39
CA ILE A 659 22.46 14.12 -5.34
C ILE A 659 22.77 13.45 -4.00
N ASP A 660 22.00 12.44 -3.59
CA ASP A 660 22.29 11.61 -2.41
C ASP A 660 23.69 11.01 -2.46
N ARG A 661 24.06 10.39 -3.59
CA ARG A 661 25.38 9.76 -3.77
C ARG A 661 26.51 10.79 -3.66
N GLU A 662 26.32 12.01 -4.14
CA GLU A 662 27.30 13.08 -3.96
C GLU A 662 27.35 13.55 -2.49
N LEU A 663 26.20 13.74 -1.85
CA LEU A 663 26.08 14.18 -0.47
C LEU A 663 26.77 13.20 0.49
N TYR A 664 26.47 11.90 0.40
CA TYR A 664 27.16 10.88 1.19
C TYR A 664 28.66 10.80 0.89
N ARG A 665 29.09 10.98 -0.37
CA ARG A 665 30.52 11.01 -0.72
C ARG A 665 31.22 12.20 -0.07
N ARG A 666 30.59 13.38 -0.10
CA ARG A 666 31.08 14.62 0.50
C ARG A 666 31.21 14.49 2.01
N TRP A 667 30.13 14.11 2.68
CA TRP A 667 30.11 13.89 4.12
C TRP A 667 31.12 12.82 4.57
N ALA A 668 31.25 11.72 3.83
CA ALA A 668 32.24 10.68 4.15
C ALA A 668 33.68 11.15 3.94
N THR A 669 33.92 12.16 3.10
CA THR A 669 35.23 12.81 2.93
C THR A 669 35.50 13.80 4.06
N GLU A 670 34.48 14.55 4.50
CA GLU A 670 34.56 15.47 5.65
C GLU A 670 34.67 14.75 7.00
N SER A 671 34.26 13.47 7.06
CA SER A 671 34.21 12.66 8.28
C SER A 671 35.50 11.90 8.62
N LEU A 672 36.52 11.86 7.73
CA LEU A 672 37.82 11.23 7.99
C LEU A 672 38.90 12.25 8.39
#